data_AF-M9T4E3-F1
#
_entry.id   AF-M9T4E3-F1
#
_cell.length_a   1.000
_cell.length_b   1.000
_cell.length_c   1.000
_cell.angle_alpha   90.00
_cell.angle_beta   90.00
_cell.angle_gamma   90.00
#
_symmetry.space_group_name_H-M   'P 1'
#
loop_
_entity.id
_entity.type
_entity.pdbx_description
1 polymer ?
#
loop_
_entity_poly.entity_id
_entity_poly.type
_entity_poly.pdbx_seq_one_letter_code
_entity_poly.pdbx_strand_id
1 'polypeptide(L)'
;MMGLQDIPGLPVYGRGITQLGMQRQSTDTAVRPKERESPPVSSPPQAKQPSPSSPSVQQAKPQALAQPMAKLSLEEKKERNIPPPGTVGQPVRVACNYIPVKSNLTAICQYAVSFSPQIDSRSMRYGMLYDHEDIIGDVKAFDGAILYLPKKLPQSVTEVQSTRKTDGALIKVRITLTNELAPDDRQCLTVYNIIFKNVMRELELKQVGRNYYDPKHPIIIAQHKMEVWPGYITAIQAYDGGLMLNTDISHKVLRTETVLDMMQSIYQSSGRGFQEHCTRQLVGEVVLTRYNNKTYRIDDISWDENPRSCFTFHTGEQVSFVDYYKKSYNINIMDDCQPLIISRPKKRAKDADRDEVLCLIPELCCMTGLTDNMRQDFRVMKDIAVHTRVTPMQRDLAMRKFIKNVDSNPKAKAAMAKWGLYLDHDLLRTEARQLPLEKIILKNRSFQSNVEADFGREVTREPVLVPVDLQCWMVLFCARDEHKANDYITMMKKVCPSLGIRVNTPALFRLENDRTETYLRIIRDNLKPQVQMVVCIFPTPRDDRYSAIKKLCCVDSPVPSQVINAKTIGSQQKLRSVTQKIALQINAKLGGELWALEIPLKNIMVVGIDVYHEIKKGVRSVAGFVASTNRELTRWYSRTCFQMPGQELMDGLKLCLTSALKKYHEVNHALPERIFIFRDGVGDGQLNTVAGYEVEQLRECASYFGGESYQPRLAVVIVQKRINTRIFAEYNRGQLDNPRPGTILDHTVTRREWYDFFLVSQHVRQGTVSPTHYIVVADDTGLKPDHMQRLSYKLTHLYYNWPGTVRVPAPCQYAHKLAYLVGQSIHKDPSLDLADRLFFL
;
A
#
# COMPACT_ATOMS: atom_id res chain seq x y z
N MET A 1 -17.22 -3.06 9.75
CA MET A 1 -16.89 -2.86 8.33
C MET A 1 -15.55 -3.53 8.11
N MET A 2 -15.48 -4.53 7.25
CA MET A 2 -14.26 -5.28 6.95
C MET A 2 -13.33 -4.42 6.07
N GLY A 3 -12.04 -4.42 6.39
CA GLY A 3 -11.02 -3.66 5.67
C GLY A 3 -10.76 -4.24 4.29
N LEU A 4 -10.93 -3.41 3.26
CA LEU A 4 -10.41 -3.61 1.90
C LEU A 4 -9.01 -3.00 1.83
N GLN A 5 -7.99 -3.73 2.26
CA GLN A 5 -6.60 -3.31 2.07
C GLN A 5 -5.73 -4.56 1.98
N ASP A 6 -5.57 -5.14 0.79
CA ASP A 6 -4.47 -6.07 0.47
C ASP A 6 -4.46 -6.42 -1.03
N ILE A 7 -3.62 -5.74 -1.82
CA ILE A 7 -3.05 -6.28 -3.08
C ILE A 7 -1.63 -5.69 -3.26
N PRO A 8 -0.55 -6.49 -3.21
CA PRO A 8 0.82 -6.09 -3.56
C PRO A 8 1.17 -6.37 -5.03
N GLY A 9 2.10 -5.58 -5.58
CA GLY A 9 2.40 -5.44 -7.01
C GLY A 9 3.42 -6.39 -7.67
N LEU A 10 3.50 -6.14 -8.99
CA LEU A 10 4.38 -6.56 -10.10
C LEU A 10 5.69 -7.33 -9.80
N PRO A 11 5.95 -8.39 -10.61
CA PRO A 11 7.31 -8.84 -10.92
C PRO A 11 7.58 -9.07 -12.42
N VAL A 12 8.81 -9.47 -12.69
CA VAL A 12 9.62 -9.30 -13.91
C VAL A 12 9.76 -10.57 -14.77
N TYR A 13 10.08 -10.34 -16.05
CA TYR A 13 9.98 -11.15 -17.27
C TYR A 13 10.89 -12.36 -17.55
N GLY A 14 10.38 -13.18 -18.49
CA GLY A 14 11.09 -13.89 -19.57
C GLY A 14 10.11 -14.73 -20.43
N ARG A 15 10.28 -14.93 -21.76
CA ARG A 15 10.23 -14.02 -22.95
C ARG A 15 9.65 -14.85 -24.13
N GLY A 16 8.95 -14.22 -25.08
CA GLY A 16 8.53 -14.71 -26.41
C GLY A 16 7.82 -13.57 -27.17
N ILE A 17 8.24 -13.25 -28.41
CA ILE A 17 7.96 -11.96 -29.10
C ILE A 17 7.33 -12.20 -30.48
N THR A 18 6.31 -11.43 -30.85
CA THR A 18 5.82 -11.29 -32.24
C THR A 18 5.69 -9.82 -32.63
N GLN A 19 6.05 -9.48 -33.87
CA GLN A 19 5.90 -8.14 -34.46
C GLN A 19 4.70 -8.12 -35.43
N LEU A 20 3.80 -7.14 -35.29
CA LEU A 20 2.74 -6.85 -36.26
C LEU A 20 2.97 -5.44 -36.82
N GLY A 21 3.12 -5.33 -38.14
CA GLY A 21 3.14 -4.08 -38.89
C GLY A 21 1.80 -3.86 -39.59
N MET A 22 1.28 -2.64 -39.57
CA MET A 22 0.14 -2.24 -40.39
C MET A 22 0.45 -0.97 -41.19
N GLN A 23 0.47 -1.13 -42.51
CA GLN A 23 0.44 -0.08 -43.52
C GLN A 23 -0.98 0.50 -43.62
N ARG A 24 -1.09 1.82 -43.78
CA ARG A 24 -2.34 2.50 -44.18
C ARG A 24 -2.28 2.86 -45.66
N GLN A 25 -3.21 2.34 -46.45
CA GLN A 25 -3.53 2.84 -47.79
C GLN A 25 -4.77 3.75 -47.72
N SER A 26 -4.67 4.88 -48.41
CA SER A 26 -5.71 5.88 -48.63
C SER A 26 -6.40 5.64 -49.97
N THR A 27 -7.73 5.76 -50.02
CA THR A 27 -8.47 6.01 -51.25
C THR A 27 -9.49 7.12 -51.05
N ASP A 28 -9.42 8.08 -51.98
CA ASP A 28 -10.30 9.23 -52.18
C ASP A 28 -11.73 8.82 -52.57
N THR A 29 -12.70 9.66 -52.22
CA THR A 29 -13.70 10.16 -53.18
C THR A 29 -14.40 11.40 -52.64
N ALA A 30 -14.44 12.44 -53.47
CA ALA A 30 -14.90 13.78 -53.20
C ALA A 30 -16.38 13.98 -53.53
N VAL A 31 -17.06 14.91 -52.82
CA VAL A 31 -18.12 15.78 -53.38
C VAL A 31 -18.11 17.14 -52.63
N ARG A 32 -17.96 18.25 -53.38
CA ARG A 32 -18.20 19.67 -53.01
C ARG A 32 -19.63 20.06 -53.45
N PRO A 33 -20.33 21.05 -52.84
CA PRO A 33 -20.14 22.50 -53.13
C PRO A 33 -20.43 23.41 -51.89
N LYS A 34 -20.34 24.76 -51.81
CA LYS A 34 -20.01 25.92 -52.66
C LYS A 34 -19.75 27.11 -51.70
N GLU A 35 -18.91 28.06 -52.09
CA GLU A 35 -18.57 29.31 -51.37
C GLU A 35 -19.67 30.38 -51.45
N ARG A 36 -19.65 31.34 -50.49
CA ARG A 36 -20.07 32.74 -50.71
C ARG A 36 -19.41 33.72 -49.73
N GLU A 37 -18.53 34.53 -50.33
CA GLU A 37 -18.07 35.92 -50.13
C GLU A 37 -18.46 36.75 -48.88
N SER A 38 -17.47 37.51 -48.41
CA SER A 38 -17.55 38.66 -47.49
C SER A 38 -17.37 40.00 -48.24
N PRO A 39 -17.79 41.13 -47.63
CA PRO A 39 -17.21 42.44 -47.94
C PRO A 39 -16.70 43.22 -46.69
N PRO A 40 -15.92 44.31 -46.87
CA PRO A 40 -14.90 44.82 -45.93
C PRO A 40 -15.19 46.25 -45.37
N VAL A 41 -14.14 46.91 -44.81
CA VAL A 41 -13.98 48.37 -44.52
C VAL A 41 -14.31 48.76 -43.05
N SER A 42 -13.61 49.59 -42.24
CA SER A 42 -12.47 50.55 -42.29
C SER A 42 -12.05 50.98 -40.85
N SER A 43 -10.77 51.35 -40.64
CA SER A 43 -10.23 52.23 -39.55
C SER A 43 -10.32 53.74 -39.97
N PRO A 44 -10.04 54.83 -39.18
CA PRO A 44 -9.08 55.05 -38.05
C PRO A 44 -9.59 56.12 -36.99
N PRO A 45 -8.83 56.98 -36.25
CA PRO A 45 -7.39 57.08 -35.88
C PRO A 45 -7.06 57.34 -34.37
N GLN A 46 -5.75 57.50 -34.10
CA GLN A 46 -4.97 57.59 -32.85
C GLN A 46 -5.09 58.90 -32.02
N ALA A 47 -4.80 58.82 -30.71
CA ALA A 47 -4.07 59.88 -29.97
C ALA A 47 -3.34 59.38 -28.68
N LYS A 48 -2.00 59.44 -28.73
CA LYS A 48 -0.93 59.77 -27.74
C LYS A 48 -0.96 59.29 -26.27
N GLN A 49 0.13 58.59 -25.90
CA GLN A 49 0.66 58.33 -24.54
C GLN A 49 1.30 59.59 -23.89
N PRO A 50 1.64 59.56 -22.58
CA PRO A 50 2.99 59.12 -22.18
C PRO A 50 3.07 58.16 -20.96
N SER A 51 4.21 57.45 -20.92
CA SER A 51 4.77 56.43 -20.01
C SER A 51 5.28 57.04 -18.65
N PRO A 52 5.86 56.32 -17.64
CA PRO A 52 6.80 55.18 -17.71
C PRO A 52 6.65 54.03 -16.66
N SER A 53 6.92 52.78 -17.06
CA SER A 53 8.11 51.93 -16.73
C SER A 53 7.89 50.86 -15.66
N SER A 54 7.92 49.59 -16.08
CA SER A 54 8.40 48.44 -15.30
C SER A 54 8.83 47.30 -16.25
N PRO A 55 9.90 46.53 -15.92
CA PRO A 55 10.57 45.64 -16.86
C PRO A 55 9.89 44.27 -16.96
N SER A 56 9.91 43.73 -18.18
CA SER A 56 9.40 42.42 -18.59
C SER A 56 10.12 41.25 -17.91
N VAL A 57 9.38 40.39 -17.22
CA VAL A 57 9.83 39.06 -16.77
C VAL A 57 9.67 38.09 -17.94
N GLN A 58 10.79 37.55 -18.42
CA GLN A 58 10.81 36.44 -19.39
C GLN A 58 10.28 35.16 -18.73
N GLN A 59 9.29 34.54 -19.36
CA GLN A 59 8.81 33.20 -19.03
C GLN A 59 9.87 32.16 -19.42
N ALA A 60 10.56 31.61 -18.42
CA ALA A 60 11.41 30.43 -18.61
C ALA A 60 10.54 29.14 -18.63
N LYS A 61 10.70 28.34 -19.68
CA LYS A 61 10.12 26.98 -19.79
C LYS A 61 10.75 26.05 -18.75
N PRO A 62 9.99 25.08 -18.18
CA PRO A 62 10.54 24.12 -17.23
C PRO A 62 11.31 23.02 -17.97
N GLN A 63 12.64 23.10 -17.96
CA GLN A 63 13.54 22.03 -18.39
C GLN A 63 14.54 21.70 -17.27
N ALA A 64 14.64 20.41 -16.96
CA ALA A 64 15.68 19.72 -16.18
C ALA A 64 15.70 19.86 -14.64
N LEU A 65 15.03 18.92 -13.94
CA LEU A 65 15.26 18.58 -12.52
C LEU A 65 15.63 17.09 -12.32
N ALA A 66 16.12 16.42 -13.36
CA ALA A 66 16.59 15.02 -13.25
C ALA A 66 17.97 14.90 -12.52
N GLN A 67 18.68 16.02 -12.32
CA GLN A 67 20.05 16.03 -11.79
C GLN A 67 20.21 15.89 -10.25
N PRO A 68 19.27 16.30 -9.36
CA PRO A 68 19.44 16.07 -7.93
C PRO A 68 19.27 14.60 -7.53
N MET A 69 18.42 13.84 -8.24
CA MET A 69 18.14 12.43 -7.93
C MET A 69 19.32 11.49 -8.22
N ALA A 70 20.22 11.84 -9.15
CA ALA A 70 21.36 11.01 -9.50
C ALA A 70 22.54 11.15 -8.51
N LYS A 71 22.58 12.21 -7.69
CA LYS A 71 23.65 12.42 -6.69
C LYS A 71 23.41 11.70 -5.36
N LEU A 72 22.17 11.37 -5.03
CA LEU A 72 21.80 10.65 -3.79
C LEU A 72 22.22 9.16 -3.77
N SER A 73 22.63 8.58 -4.90
CA SER A 73 23.04 7.17 -4.97
C SER A 73 24.49 6.89 -4.53
N LEU A 74 25.26 7.93 -4.21
CA LEU A 74 26.68 7.84 -3.87
C LEU A 74 27.03 8.49 -2.52
N GLU A 75 26.06 8.70 -1.62
CA GLU A 75 26.38 9.17 -0.27
C GLU A 75 27.07 8.06 0.54
N GLU A 76 28.26 8.39 1.05
CA GLU A 76 28.99 7.63 2.06
C GLU A 76 28.08 7.31 3.24
N LYS A 77 28.13 6.05 3.71
CA LYS A 77 27.36 5.57 4.87
C LYS A 77 27.73 6.40 6.11
N LYS A 78 26.94 7.42 6.44
CA LYS A 78 26.96 7.98 7.80
C LYS A 78 26.49 6.89 8.77
N GLU A 79 27.37 6.46 9.68
CA GLU A 79 26.96 5.65 10.82
C GLU A 79 25.86 6.38 11.58
N ARG A 80 24.68 5.74 11.69
CA ARG A 80 23.56 6.31 12.43
C ARG A 80 23.71 5.94 13.89
N ASN A 81 23.56 6.93 14.78
CA ASN A 81 23.49 6.67 16.20
C ASN A 81 22.14 6.04 16.53
N ILE A 82 22.12 4.73 16.81
CA ILE A 82 20.91 3.99 17.15
C ILE A 82 20.79 3.98 18.68
N PRO A 83 19.70 4.52 19.25
CA PRO A 83 19.54 4.55 20.69
C PRO A 83 19.28 3.13 21.23
N PRO A 84 19.60 2.87 22.51
CA PRO A 84 19.31 1.58 23.12
C PRO A 84 17.80 1.32 23.21
N PRO A 85 17.37 0.05 23.37
CA PRO A 85 15.95 -0.29 23.54
C PRO A 85 15.30 0.47 24.71
N GLY A 86 13.98 0.68 24.59
CA GLY A 86 13.17 1.24 25.66
C GLY A 86 13.08 0.31 26.88
N THR A 87 12.68 0.87 28.02
CA THR A 87 12.65 0.21 29.32
C THR A 87 11.26 0.21 29.97
N VAL A 88 10.32 1.04 29.49
CA VAL A 88 9.01 1.19 30.11
C VAL A 88 8.05 0.07 29.71
N GLY A 89 7.31 -0.47 30.68
CA GLY A 89 6.28 -1.49 30.45
C GLY A 89 6.60 -2.80 31.18
N GLN A 90 5.67 -3.73 31.13
CA GLN A 90 5.83 -5.06 31.74
C GLN A 90 6.42 -6.04 30.72
N PRO A 91 7.42 -6.86 31.08
CA PRO A 91 7.97 -7.86 30.18
C PRO A 91 6.91 -8.90 29.81
N VAL A 92 6.88 -9.28 28.53
CA VAL A 92 5.97 -10.29 27.97
C VAL A 92 6.80 -11.20 27.07
N ARG A 93 6.77 -12.50 27.36
CA ARG A 93 7.41 -13.49 26.48
C ARG A 93 6.65 -13.57 25.17
N VAL A 94 7.38 -13.51 24.06
CA VAL A 94 6.81 -13.56 22.73
C VAL A 94 7.55 -14.55 21.83
N ALA A 95 6.80 -15.16 20.92
CA ALA A 95 7.35 -15.83 19.74
C ALA A 95 7.13 -14.93 18.53
N CYS A 96 8.07 -14.94 17.58
CA CYS A 96 7.95 -14.23 16.32
C CYS A 96 8.02 -15.22 15.16
N ASN A 97 7.42 -14.89 14.03
CA ASN A 97 7.48 -15.73 12.82
C ASN A 97 8.83 -15.63 12.07
N TYR A 98 9.91 -15.60 12.83
CA TYR A 98 11.28 -15.55 12.38
C TYR A 98 11.96 -16.85 12.75
N ILE A 99 12.66 -17.45 11.79
CA ILE A 99 13.46 -18.65 12.01
C ILE A 99 14.91 -18.20 11.96
N PRO A 100 15.68 -18.27 13.07
CA PRO A 100 17.10 -17.98 13.04
C PRO A 100 17.81 -18.89 12.02
N VAL A 101 18.69 -18.30 11.22
CA VAL A 101 19.52 -19.01 10.25
C VAL A 101 20.94 -18.96 10.76
N LYS A 102 21.49 -20.11 11.11
CA LYS A 102 22.85 -20.23 11.62
C LYS A 102 23.78 -20.60 10.48
N SER A 103 25.03 -20.15 10.58
CA SER A 103 26.09 -20.53 9.66
C SER A 103 27.25 -21.14 10.41
N ASN A 104 27.84 -22.21 9.87
CA ASN A 104 29.11 -22.75 10.35
C ASN A 104 30.32 -22.15 9.60
N LEU A 105 30.10 -21.29 8.60
CA LEU A 105 31.16 -20.57 7.91
C LEU A 105 31.52 -19.31 8.71
N THR A 106 32.80 -19.00 8.75
CA THR A 106 33.29 -17.73 9.30
C THR A 106 33.13 -16.58 8.31
N ALA A 107 33.25 -16.86 7.01
CA ALA A 107 33.10 -15.87 5.95
C ALA A 107 32.60 -16.50 4.64
N ILE A 108 31.88 -15.69 3.85
CA ILE A 108 31.60 -15.92 2.43
C ILE A 108 32.56 -15.04 1.63
N CYS A 109 33.31 -15.67 0.73
CA CYS A 109 34.32 -14.98 -0.06
C CYS A 109 33.69 -14.39 -1.32
N GLN A 110 33.85 -13.09 -1.53
CA GLN A 110 33.38 -12.36 -2.70
C GLN A 110 34.54 -12.07 -3.66
N TYR A 111 34.38 -12.42 -4.92
CA TYR A 111 35.38 -12.24 -5.97
C TYR A 111 34.83 -11.40 -7.12
N ALA A 112 35.65 -10.50 -7.65
CA ALA A 112 35.40 -9.86 -8.94
C ALA A 112 35.96 -10.74 -10.07
N VAL A 113 35.16 -10.99 -11.09
CA VAL A 113 35.52 -11.80 -12.26
C VAL A 113 35.59 -10.90 -13.49
N SER A 114 36.73 -10.91 -14.15
CA SER A 114 36.98 -10.17 -15.40
C SER A 114 37.42 -11.12 -16.50
N PHE A 115 37.12 -10.75 -17.74
CA PHE A 115 37.38 -11.54 -18.94
C PHE A 115 38.23 -10.70 -19.90
N SER A 116 39.31 -11.26 -20.40
CA SER A 116 40.20 -10.61 -21.38
C SER A 116 40.46 -11.56 -22.56
N PRO A 117 40.05 -11.21 -23.79
CA PRO A 117 39.26 -10.03 -24.18
C PRO A 117 37.89 -9.93 -23.50
N GLN A 118 37.32 -8.73 -23.44
CA GLN A 118 36.02 -8.49 -22.80
C GLN A 118 34.90 -9.27 -23.51
N ILE A 119 34.04 -9.91 -22.72
CA ILE A 119 32.89 -10.68 -23.21
C ILE A 119 31.63 -9.97 -22.76
N ASP A 120 30.74 -9.55 -23.65
CA ASP A 120 29.49 -8.88 -23.22
C ASP A 120 28.35 -9.85 -22.90
N SER A 121 28.33 -11.01 -23.56
CA SER A 121 27.30 -12.02 -23.31
C SER A 121 27.45 -12.64 -21.93
N ARG A 122 26.47 -12.37 -21.06
CA ARG A 122 26.41 -12.95 -19.71
C ARG A 122 26.39 -14.47 -19.74
N SER A 123 25.67 -15.08 -20.68
CA SER A 123 25.60 -16.54 -20.82
C SER A 123 26.97 -17.15 -21.16
N MET A 124 27.77 -16.47 -22.00
CA MET A 124 29.13 -16.93 -22.30
C MET A 124 30.04 -16.80 -21.07
N ARG A 125 29.94 -15.69 -20.31
CA ARG A 125 30.66 -15.53 -19.04
C ARG A 125 30.36 -16.65 -18.05
N TYR A 126 29.08 -17.05 -17.94
CA TYR A 126 28.67 -18.18 -17.10
C TYR A 126 29.35 -19.48 -17.55
N GLY A 127 29.27 -19.82 -18.83
CA GLY A 127 29.89 -21.02 -19.37
C GLY A 127 31.40 -21.05 -19.12
N MET A 128 32.10 -19.99 -19.50
CA MET A 128 33.55 -19.88 -19.36
C MET A 128 34.02 -19.96 -17.90
N LEU A 129 33.29 -19.37 -16.96
CA LEU A 129 33.62 -19.49 -15.54
C LEU A 129 33.35 -20.92 -15.02
N TYR A 130 32.28 -21.56 -15.48
CA TYR A 130 31.87 -22.87 -14.99
C TYR A 130 32.69 -24.02 -15.59
N ASP A 131 33.41 -23.79 -16.69
CA ASP A 131 34.41 -24.73 -17.21
C ASP A 131 35.54 -25.00 -16.18
N HIS A 132 35.71 -24.12 -15.18
CA HIS A 132 36.73 -24.20 -14.13
C HIS A 132 36.17 -24.65 -12.76
N GLU A 133 35.16 -25.53 -12.78
CA GLU A 133 34.49 -26.06 -11.59
C GLU A 133 35.45 -26.81 -10.65
N ASP A 134 36.53 -27.38 -11.17
CA ASP A 134 37.62 -27.99 -10.40
C ASP A 134 38.28 -27.01 -9.42
N ILE A 135 38.40 -25.74 -9.81
CA ILE A 135 39.01 -24.68 -9.00
C ILE A 135 37.96 -24.06 -8.08
N ILE A 136 36.89 -23.51 -8.67
CA ILE A 136 35.89 -22.73 -7.93
C ILE A 136 34.95 -23.60 -7.10
N GLY A 137 34.82 -24.88 -7.42
CA GLY A 137 33.95 -25.84 -6.76
C GLY A 137 32.53 -25.88 -7.34
N ASP A 138 31.77 -26.88 -6.89
CA ASP A 138 30.38 -27.10 -7.29
C ASP A 138 29.43 -26.04 -6.69
N VAL A 139 29.72 -25.62 -5.45
CA VAL A 139 28.95 -24.59 -4.72
C VAL A 139 29.44 -23.18 -5.04
N LYS A 140 28.65 -22.46 -5.84
CA LYS A 140 28.98 -21.10 -6.30
C LYS A 140 27.74 -20.28 -6.60
N ALA A 141 27.84 -18.96 -6.48
CA ALA A 141 26.84 -18.03 -6.97
C ALA A 141 27.51 -16.92 -7.79
N PHE A 142 27.15 -16.82 -9.07
CA PHE A 142 27.75 -15.87 -10.00
C PHE A 142 26.67 -15.01 -10.67
N ASP A 143 26.88 -13.71 -10.77
CA ASP A 143 25.96 -12.79 -11.44
C ASP A 143 26.47 -12.28 -12.80
N GLY A 144 27.58 -12.81 -13.31
CA GLY A 144 28.21 -12.34 -14.55
C GLY A 144 29.35 -11.34 -14.34
N ALA A 145 29.56 -10.86 -13.11
CA ALA A 145 30.71 -10.05 -12.72
C ALA A 145 31.23 -10.40 -11.32
N ILE A 146 30.36 -10.67 -10.36
CA ILE A 146 30.69 -11.00 -8.98
C ILE A 146 30.39 -12.48 -8.72
N LEU A 147 31.40 -13.18 -8.18
CA LEU A 147 31.35 -14.57 -7.76
C LEU A 147 31.40 -14.66 -6.23
N TYR A 148 30.48 -15.41 -5.63
CA TYR A 148 30.51 -15.76 -4.22
C TYR A 148 30.83 -17.25 -4.07
N LEU A 149 31.74 -17.55 -3.15
CA LEU A 149 32.13 -18.92 -2.78
C LEU A 149 32.06 -19.10 -1.25
N PRO A 150 31.66 -20.30 -0.78
CA PRO A 150 31.71 -20.64 0.64
C PRO A 150 33.14 -20.97 1.13
N LYS A 151 34.10 -21.07 0.20
CA LYS A 151 35.52 -21.35 0.48
C LYS A 151 36.40 -20.23 -0.06
N LYS A 152 37.55 -20.02 0.59
CA LYS A 152 38.60 -19.14 0.09
C LYS A 152 39.45 -19.88 -0.95
N LEU A 153 39.72 -19.24 -2.09
CA LEU A 153 40.66 -19.77 -3.08
C LEU A 153 42.10 -19.64 -2.56
N PRO A 154 43.03 -20.51 -2.95
CA PRO A 154 44.40 -20.48 -2.45
C PRO A 154 45.13 -19.16 -2.73
N GLN A 155 44.80 -18.50 -3.85
CA GLN A 155 45.38 -17.24 -4.29
C GLN A 155 44.34 -16.13 -4.22
N SER A 156 44.78 -14.92 -3.88
CA SER A 156 43.94 -13.71 -3.92
C SER A 156 43.56 -13.32 -5.35
N VAL A 157 44.39 -13.67 -6.33
CA VAL A 157 44.10 -13.53 -7.75
C VAL A 157 44.34 -14.88 -8.41
N THR A 158 43.27 -15.49 -8.93
CA THR A 158 43.33 -16.74 -9.68
C THR A 158 43.08 -16.43 -11.15
N GLU A 159 44.02 -16.79 -12.02
CA GLU A 159 43.89 -16.62 -13.47
C GLU A 159 43.76 -17.99 -14.15
N VAL A 160 42.72 -18.14 -14.96
CA VAL A 160 42.43 -19.37 -15.72
C VAL A 160 42.16 -19.01 -17.17
N GLN A 161 42.31 -19.99 -18.07
CA GLN A 161 42.04 -19.82 -19.50
C GLN A 161 40.87 -20.70 -19.92
N SER A 162 39.84 -20.09 -20.52
CA SER A 162 38.71 -20.81 -21.12
C SER A 162 38.69 -20.54 -22.63
N THR A 163 38.16 -21.48 -23.40
CA THR A 163 38.07 -21.37 -24.85
C THR A 163 36.67 -20.90 -25.25
N ARG A 164 36.59 -19.80 -26.00
CA ARG A 164 35.32 -19.27 -26.50
C ARG A 164 34.73 -20.20 -27.56
N LYS A 165 33.57 -20.79 -27.29
CA LYS A 165 32.91 -21.79 -28.16
C LYS A 165 32.53 -21.26 -29.56
N THR A 166 32.42 -19.95 -29.76
CA THR A 166 32.00 -19.38 -31.05
C THR A 166 33.11 -19.36 -32.10
N ASP A 167 34.37 -19.21 -31.68
CA ASP A 167 35.50 -18.99 -32.60
C ASP A 167 36.83 -19.59 -32.10
N GLY A 168 36.83 -20.31 -30.98
CA GLY A 168 38.00 -20.95 -30.41
C GLY A 168 38.98 -19.97 -29.74
N ALA A 169 38.65 -18.69 -29.59
CA ALA A 169 39.56 -17.72 -28.98
C ALA A 169 39.84 -18.05 -27.50
N LEU A 170 41.10 -17.98 -27.09
CA LEU A 170 41.50 -18.13 -25.69
C LEU A 170 41.12 -16.88 -24.90
N ILE A 171 40.29 -17.05 -23.88
CA ILE A 171 39.82 -16.00 -22.99
C ILE A 171 40.48 -16.19 -21.62
N LYS A 172 41.18 -15.17 -21.16
CA LYS A 172 41.72 -15.13 -19.80
C LYS A 172 40.61 -14.71 -18.83
N VAL A 173 40.27 -15.58 -17.89
CA VAL A 173 39.31 -15.31 -16.81
C VAL A 173 40.12 -15.03 -15.55
N ARG A 174 40.03 -13.82 -15.02
CA ARG A 174 40.71 -13.39 -13.79
C ARG A 174 39.69 -13.27 -12.67
N ILE A 175 39.88 -14.05 -11.61
CA ILE A 175 39.05 -14.11 -10.41
C ILE A 175 39.84 -13.48 -9.26
N THR A 176 39.41 -12.32 -8.78
CA THR A 176 40.13 -11.53 -7.76
C THR A 176 39.32 -11.46 -6.49
N LEU A 177 39.85 -11.91 -5.36
CA LEU A 177 39.23 -11.76 -4.05
C LEU A 177 39.08 -10.27 -3.73
N THR A 178 37.85 -9.87 -3.40
CA THR A 178 37.53 -8.47 -3.08
C THR A 178 37.22 -8.30 -1.61
N ASN A 179 36.36 -9.16 -1.04
CA ASN A 179 35.94 -9.08 0.35
C ASN A 179 35.77 -10.48 0.96
N GLU A 180 36.03 -10.57 2.27
CA GLU A 180 35.59 -11.67 3.12
C GLU A 180 34.41 -11.18 3.95
N LEU A 181 33.22 -11.62 3.59
CA LEU A 181 31.97 -11.11 4.15
C LEU A 181 31.51 -12.04 5.27
N ALA A 182 31.12 -11.48 6.42
CA ALA A 182 30.43 -12.27 7.44
C ALA A 182 29.13 -12.87 6.85
N PRO A 183 28.68 -14.05 7.32
CA PRO A 183 27.45 -14.66 6.81
C PRO A 183 26.22 -13.75 6.92
N ASP A 184 26.16 -12.89 7.93
CA ASP A 184 25.07 -11.95 8.14
C ASP A 184 25.28 -10.59 7.41
N ASP A 185 26.30 -10.46 6.55
CA ASP A 185 26.48 -9.27 5.73
C ASP A 185 25.35 -9.13 4.69
N ARG A 186 24.89 -7.89 4.49
CA ARG A 186 23.79 -7.56 3.56
C ARG A 186 24.07 -7.98 2.11
N GLN A 187 25.35 -8.03 1.70
CA GLN A 187 25.75 -8.44 0.36
C GLN A 187 25.50 -9.96 0.12
N CYS A 188 25.55 -10.78 1.17
CA CYS A 188 25.26 -12.21 1.11
C CYS A 188 23.78 -12.51 0.84
N LEU A 189 22.88 -11.56 1.11
CA LEU A 189 21.43 -11.77 0.98
C LEU A 189 20.98 -12.14 -0.44
N THR A 190 21.65 -11.62 -1.48
CA THR A 190 21.32 -11.99 -2.87
C THR A 190 21.58 -13.47 -3.12
N VAL A 191 22.66 -14.01 -2.58
CA VAL A 191 22.99 -15.45 -2.64
C VAL A 191 21.94 -16.25 -1.88
N TYR A 192 21.60 -15.83 -0.67
CA TYR A 192 20.66 -16.56 0.16
C TYR A 192 19.25 -16.61 -0.41
N ASN A 193 18.78 -15.54 -1.06
CA ASN A 193 17.51 -15.55 -1.78
C ASN A 193 17.48 -16.62 -2.89
N ILE A 194 18.61 -16.88 -3.57
CA ILE A 194 18.72 -17.94 -4.57
C ILE A 194 18.67 -19.32 -3.90
N ILE A 195 19.37 -19.51 -2.78
CA ILE A 195 19.36 -20.77 -2.02
C ILE A 195 17.94 -21.10 -1.55
N PHE A 196 17.25 -20.15 -0.91
CA PHE A 196 15.90 -20.39 -0.41
C PHE A 196 14.90 -20.59 -1.56
N LYS A 197 15.08 -19.94 -2.72
CA LYS A 197 14.29 -20.25 -3.91
C LYS A 197 14.48 -21.70 -4.36
N ASN A 198 15.71 -22.23 -4.32
CA ASN A 198 15.97 -23.64 -4.61
C ASN A 198 15.31 -24.55 -3.55
N VAL A 199 15.42 -24.23 -2.26
CA VAL A 199 14.74 -24.96 -1.17
C VAL A 199 13.23 -25.07 -1.45
N MET A 200 12.58 -23.95 -1.79
CA MET A 200 11.14 -23.96 -2.11
C MET A 200 10.80 -24.86 -3.30
N ARG A 201 11.68 -24.91 -4.32
CA ARG A 201 11.51 -25.81 -5.47
C ARG A 201 11.63 -27.27 -5.09
N GLU A 202 12.61 -27.62 -4.23
CA GLU A 202 12.77 -29.00 -3.74
C GLU A 202 11.62 -29.44 -2.82
N LEU A 203 10.95 -28.50 -2.17
CA LEU A 203 9.67 -28.72 -1.45
C LEU A 203 8.45 -28.78 -2.39
N GLU A 204 8.66 -28.75 -3.70
CA GLU A 204 7.64 -28.79 -4.75
C GLU A 204 6.66 -27.61 -4.74
N LEU A 205 6.98 -26.53 -4.02
CA LEU A 205 6.18 -25.31 -3.99
C LEU A 205 6.37 -24.50 -5.28
N LYS A 206 5.28 -23.93 -5.78
CA LYS A 206 5.28 -23.10 -6.99
C LYS A 206 5.31 -21.63 -6.63
N GLN A 207 6.24 -20.91 -7.25
CA GLN A 207 6.36 -19.47 -7.09
C GLN A 207 5.22 -18.76 -7.83
N VAL A 208 4.42 -17.97 -7.12
CA VAL A 208 3.44 -17.03 -7.71
C VAL A 208 3.77 -15.64 -7.17
N GLY A 209 4.30 -14.78 -8.05
CA GLY A 209 4.85 -13.49 -7.64
C GLY A 209 6.09 -13.66 -6.74
N ARG A 210 6.05 -13.13 -5.52
CA ARG A 210 7.14 -13.23 -4.52
C ARG A 210 6.96 -14.37 -3.53
N ASN A 211 5.84 -15.10 -3.60
CA ASN A 211 5.44 -16.08 -2.61
C ASN A 211 5.42 -17.48 -3.23
N TYR A 212 5.37 -18.50 -2.39
CA TYR A 212 5.43 -19.90 -2.81
C TYR A 212 4.19 -20.64 -2.30
N TYR A 213 3.50 -21.36 -3.18
CA TYR A 213 2.22 -22.02 -2.89
C TYR A 213 2.26 -23.49 -3.28
N ASP A 214 1.44 -24.31 -2.63
CA ASP A 214 1.26 -25.73 -2.95
C ASP A 214 -0.02 -25.90 -3.80
N PRO A 215 0.10 -26.04 -5.14
CA PRO A 215 -1.05 -26.32 -6.00
C PRO A 215 -1.46 -27.79 -6.00
N LYS A 216 -0.66 -28.72 -5.41
CA LYS A 216 -1.00 -30.16 -5.38
C LYS A 216 -2.08 -30.45 -4.34
N HIS A 217 -2.14 -29.66 -3.27
CA HIS A 217 -3.11 -29.82 -2.19
C HIS A 217 -3.98 -28.56 -2.00
N PRO A 218 -4.80 -28.17 -3.00
CA PRO A 218 -5.68 -27.02 -2.89
C PRO A 218 -6.85 -27.30 -1.95
N ILE A 219 -7.29 -26.28 -1.21
CA ILE A 219 -8.56 -26.31 -0.47
C ILE A 219 -9.68 -25.88 -1.43
N ILE A 220 -10.60 -26.78 -1.74
CA ILE A 220 -11.69 -26.52 -2.69
C ILE A 220 -12.92 -25.96 -1.97
N ILE A 221 -13.43 -24.84 -2.46
CA ILE A 221 -14.67 -24.19 -2.01
C ILE A 221 -15.66 -24.27 -3.18
N ALA A 222 -16.20 -25.47 -3.39
CA ALA A 222 -16.98 -25.82 -4.58
C ALA A 222 -18.23 -24.94 -4.76
N GLN A 223 -18.92 -24.61 -3.66
CA GLN A 223 -20.16 -23.82 -3.67
C GLN A 223 -19.98 -22.41 -4.27
N HIS A 224 -18.75 -21.89 -4.30
CA HIS A 224 -18.42 -20.57 -4.84
C HIS A 224 -17.43 -20.63 -6.02
N LYS A 225 -17.19 -21.81 -6.59
CA LYS A 225 -16.23 -22.03 -7.70
C LYS A 225 -14.84 -21.43 -7.41
N MET A 226 -14.32 -21.71 -6.22
CA MET A 226 -13.02 -21.23 -5.77
C MET A 226 -12.16 -22.35 -5.23
N GLU A 227 -10.86 -22.13 -5.29
CA GLU A 227 -9.86 -22.92 -4.61
C GLU A 227 -8.88 -21.99 -3.88
N VAL A 228 -8.31 -22.47 -2.79
CA VAL A 228 -7.33 -21.74 -1.98
C VAL A 228 -6.05 -22.56 -1.94
N TRP A 229 -4.97 -22.02 -2.51
CA TRP A 229 -3.66 -22.64 -2.40
C TRP A 229 -2.97 -22.17 -1.12
N PRO A 230 -2.66 -23.08 -0.17
CA PRO A 230 -1.82 -22.75 0.97
C PRO A 230 -0.38 -22.52 0.52
N GLY A 231 0.36 -21.71 1.27
CA GLY A 231 1.73 -21.36 0.92
C GLY A 231 2.44 -20.55 1.97
N TYR A 232 3.63 -20.10 1.61
CA TYR A 232 4.54 -19.38 2.48
C TYR A 232 5.04 -18.10 1.79
N ILE A 233 5.11 -17.03 2.58
CA ILE A 233 5.94 -15.86 2.29
C ILE A 233 7.27 -16.11 2.98
N THR A 234 8.37 -15.89 2.28
CA THR A 234 9.71 -15.98 2.86
C THR A 234 10.54 -14.77 2.48
N ALA A 235 11.27 -14.26 3.46
CA ALA A 235 12.26 -13.20 3.27
C ALA A 235 13.41 -13.42 4.24
N ILE A 236 14.63 -13.56 3.70
CA ILE A 236 15.84 -13.64 4.50
C ILE A 236 16.50 -12.27 4.62
N GLN A 237 16.87 -11.89 5.84
CA GLN A 237 17.52 -10.62 6.12
C GLN A 237 18.34 -10.72 7.40
N ALA A 238 19.33 -9.85 7.54
CA ALA A 238 20.08 -9.67 8.78
C ALA A 238 19.39 -8.62 9.66
N TYR A 239 19.15 -8.99 10.91
CA TYR A 239 18.55 -8.17 11.96
C TYR A 239 19.54 -8.00 13.11
N ASP A 240 19.22 -7.15 14.07
CA ASP A 240 20.01 -6.96 15.29
C ASP A 240 20.42 -8.30 15.95
N GLY A 241 19.48 -9.24 16.04
CA GLY A 241 19.69 -10.59 16.59
C GLY A 241 20.32 -11.61 15.63
N GLY A 242 20.83 -11.20 14.47
CA GLY A 242 21.49 -12.09 13.50
C GLY A 242 20.72 -12.32 12.20
N LEU A 243 21.16 -13.30 11.43
CA LEU A 243 20.53 -13.70 10.17
C LEU A 243 19.24 -14.49 10.46
N MET A 244 18.11 -14.07 9.87
CA MET A 244 16.83 -14.72 10.10
C MET A 244 16.01 -14.84 8.81
N LEU A 245 15.26 -15.92 8.73
CA LEU A 245 14.24 -16.16 7.72
C LEU A 245 12.87 -15.78 8.29
N ASN A 246 12.35 -14.62 7.89
CA ASN A 246 10.96 -14.26 8.17
C ASN A 246 10.05 -15.13 7.28
N THR A 247 9.22 -15.95 7.92
CA THR A 247 8.32 -16.88 7.24
C THR A 247 6.89 -16.66 7.73
N ASP A 248 5.93 -16.48 6.83
CA ASP A 248 4.51 -16.38 7.19
C ASP A 248 3.65 -17.23 6.28
N ILE A 249 2.48 -17.65 6.78
CA ILE A 249 1.49 -18.34 5.98
C ILE A 249 0.85 -17.35 5.01
N SER A 250 0.72 -17.77 3.75
CA SER A 250 -0.04 -17.07 2.73
C SER A 250 -1.03 -18.00 2.05
N HIS A 251 -2.16 -17.43 1.65
CA HIS A 251 -3.19 -18.13 0.91
C HIS A 251 -3.40 -17.41 -0.43
N LYS A 252 -3.33 -18.15 -1.53
CA LYS A 252 -3.72 -17.64 -2.85
C LYS A 252 -5.13 -18.12 -3.15
N VAL A 253 -6.09 -17.19 -3.13
CA VAL A 253 -7.46 -17.47 -3.55
C VAL A 253 -7.54 -17.37 -5.08
N LEU A 254 -8.00 -18.44 -5.70
CA LEU A 254 -8.14 -18.57 -7.15
C LEU A 254 -9.58 -18.97 -7.46
N ARG A 255 -10.07 -18.50 -8.61
CA ARG A 255 -11.34 -18.97 -9.14
C ARG A 255 -11.07 -20.21 -9.99
N THR A 256 -11.98 -21.16 -9.93
CA THR A 256 -11.90 -22.36 -10.78
C THR A 256 -12.37 -22.06 -12.21
N GLU A 257 -13.17 -21.00 -12.40
CA GLU A 257 -13.60 -20.53 -13.71
C GLU A 257 -12.42 -19.97 -14.54
N THR A 258 -12.36 -20.42 -15.79
CA THR A 258 -11.49 -19.89 -16.83
C THR A 258 -12.04 -18.58 -17.39
N VAL A 259 -11.21 -17.85 -18.14
CA VAL A 259 -11.69 -16.69 -18.91
C VAL A 259 -12.74 -17.16 -19.92
N LEU A 260 -12.55 -18.33 -20.55
CA LEU A 260 -13.51 -18.90 -21.49
C LEU A 260 -14.88 -19.15 -20.83
N ASP A 261 -14.91 -19.75 -19.64
CA ASP A 261 -16.16 -19.97 -18.89
C ASP A 261 -16.91 -18.65 -18.62
N MET A 262 -16.15 -17.61 -18.26
CA MET A 262 -16.72 -16.28 -18.05
C MET A 262 -17.28 -15.69 -19.35
N MET A 263 -16.56 -15.82 -20.46
CA MET A 263 -17.03 -15.39 -21.77
C MET A 263 -18.32 -16.13 -22.14
N GLN A 264 -18.39 -17.44 -21.95
CA GLN A 264 -19.61 -18.22 -22.19
C GLN A 264 -20.79 -17.74 -21.32
N SER A 265 -20.56 -17.44 -20.04
CA SER A 265 -21.60 -16.88 -19.15
C SER A 265 -22.08 -15.49 -19.58
N ILE A 266 -21.17 -14.63 -20.05
CA ILE A 266 -21.52 -13.30 -20.60
C ILE A 266 -22.34 -13.47 -21.88
N TYR A 267 -21.95 -14.40 -22.76
CA TYR A 267 -22.68 -14.68 -23.99
C TYR A 267 -24.11 -15.14 -23.72
N GLN A 268 -24.30 -16.04 -22.75
CA GLN A 268 -25.63 -16.54 -22.35
C GLN A 268 -26.53 -15.45 -21.75
N SER A 269 -25.96 -14.47 -21.04
CA SER A 269 -26.72 -13.40 -20.38
C SER A 269 -26.96 -12.17 -21.27
N SER A 270 -26.04 -11.89 -22.21
CA SER A 270 -25.97 -10.63 -22.96
C SER A 270 -25.67 -10.91 -24.44
N GLY A 271 -26.55 -11.66 -25.11
CA GLY A 271 -26.33 -12.10 -26.51
C GLY A 271 -26.12 -10.96 -27.52
N ARG A 272 -26.77 -9.79 -27.33
CA ARG A 272 -26.45 -8.56 -28.07
C ARG A 272 -25.45 -7.72 -27.26
N GLY A 273 -24.31 -7.39 -27.86
CA GLY A 273 -23.24 -6.62 -27.19
C GLY A 273 -22.20 -7.45 -26.45
N PHE A 274 -22.16 -8.77 -26.68
CA PHE A 274 -21.24 -9.72 -26.05
C PHE A 274 -19.79 -9.21 -25.95
N GLN A 275 -19.20 -8.77 -27.06
CA GLN A 275 -17.80 -8.30 -27.09
C GLN A 275 -17.57 -7.07 -26.18
N GLU A 276 -18.52 -6.14 -26.16
CA GLU A 276 -18.43 -4.94 -25.32
C GLU A 276 -18.52 -5.31 -23.83
N HIS A 277 -19.42 -6.24 -23.48
CA HIS A 277 -19.56 -6.73 -22.12
C HIS A 277 -18.33 -7.52 -21.66
N CYS A 278 -17.74 -8.35 -22.52
CA CYS A 278 -16.46 -9.04 -22.24
C CYS A 278 -15.34 -8.03 -22.00
N THR A 279 -15.18 -7.06 -22.88
CA THR A 279 -14.14 -6.02 -22.76
C THR A 279 -14.27 -5.28 -21.43
N ARG A 280 -15.50 -4.88 -21.06
CA ARG A 280 -15.78 -4.15 -19.82
C ARG A 280 -15.50 -4.95 -18.54
N GLN A 281 -15.72 -6.26 -18.56
CA GLN A 281 -15.56 -7.13 -17.37
C GLN A 281 -14.17 -7.76 -17.26
N LEU A 282 -13.48 -8.01 -18.38
CA LEU A 282 -12.20 -8.74 -18.40
C LEU A 282 -11.00 -7.81 -18.51
N VAL A 283 -11.07 -6.70 -19.27
CA VAL A 283 -9.91 -5.83 -19.45
C VAL A 283 -9.59 -5.11 -18.14
N GLY A 284 -8.34 -5.27 -17.69
CA GLY A 284 -7.85 -4.79 -16.40
C GLY A 284 -7.72 -5.88 -15.34
N GLU A 285 -8.41 -7.02 -15.50
CA GLU A 285 -8.32 -8.16 -14.60
C GLU A 285 -6.99 -8.89 -14.72
N VAL A 286 -6.64 -9.64 -13.66
CA VAL A 286 -5.44 -10.47 -13.61
C VAL A 286 -5.83 -11.93 -13.66
N VAL A 287 -5.23 -12.67 -14.59
CA VAL A 287 -5.44 -14.12 -14.77
C VAL A 287 -4.20 -14.89 -14.38
N LEU A 288 -4.37 -16.17 -13.99
CA LEU A 288 -3.31 -17.12 -13.71
C LEU A 288 -3.35 -18.24 -14.75
N THR A 289 -2.22 -18.50 -15.38
CA THR A 289 -2.04 -19.65 -16.27
C THR A 289 -1.49 -20.84 -15.48
N ARG A 290 -2.28 -21.91 -15.33
CA ARG A 290 -1.93 -23.05 -14.46
C ARG A 290 -0.70 -23.83 -14.94
N TYR A 291 -0.45 -23.86 -16.25
CA TYR A 291 0.66 -24.62 -16.85
C TYR A 291 2.06 -24.07 -16.52
N ASN A 292 2.17 -22.78 -16.13
CA ASN A 292 3.44 -22.16 -15.75
C ASN A 292 3.35 -21.33 -14.46
N ASN A 293 2.17 -21.26 -13.83
CA ASN A 293 1.85 -20.48 -12.63
C ASN A 293 2.18 -18.97 -12.76
N LYS A 294 2.13 -18.43 -13.97
CA LYS A 294 2.34 -16.99 -14.23
C LYS A 294 1.02 -16.23 -14.22
N THR A 295 1.08 -14.99 -13.75
CA THR A 295 -0.06 -14.08 -13.76
C THR A 295 0.10 -13.02 -14.84
N TYR A 296 -0.98 -12.73 -15.56
CA TYR A 296 -1.00 -11.72 -16.62
C TYR A 296 -2.18 -10.77 -16.40
N ARG A 297 -1.97 -9.48 -16.68
CA ARG A 297 -3.06 -8.52 -16.77
C ARG A 297 -3.64 -8.57 -18.18
N ILE A 298 -4.95 -8.66 -18.29
CA ILE A 298 -5.65 -8.53 -19.57
C ILE A 298 -5.63 -7.04 -19.93
N ASP A 299 -4.92 -6.68 -20.98
CA ASP A 299 -4.90 -5.31 -21.53
C ASP A 299 -5.83 -5.18 -22.75
N ASP A 300 -6.20 -6.30 -23.39
CA ASP A 300 -7.13 -6.32 -24.52
C ASP A 300 -7.69 -7.73 -24.79
N ILE A 301 -8.65 -7.82 -25.72
CA ILE A 301 -9.13 -9.08 -26.30
C ILE A 301 -8.99 -9.00 -27.82
N SER A 302 -8.26 -9.93 -28.42
CA SER A 302 -8.18 -10.10 -29.87
C SER A 302 -9.34 -10.97 -30.34
N TRP A 303 -10.28 -10.36 -31.04
CA TRP A 303 -11.46 -11.06 -31.60
C TRP A 303 -11.21 -11.65 -32.99
N ASP A 304 -10.17 -11.17 -33.68
CA ASP A 304 -9.84 -11.57 -35.05
C ASP A 304 -8.85 -12.76 -35.09
N GLU A 305 -8.20 -13.06 -33.96
CA GLU A 305 -7.29 -14.19 -33.80
C GLU A 305 -7.93 -15.31 -32.96
N ASN A 306 -7.47 -16.54 -33.18
CA ASN A 306 -7.94 -17.73 -32.47
C ASN A 306 -6.76 -18.73 -32.25
N PRO A 307 -6.95 -19.84 -31.53
CA PRO A 307 -5.88 -20.81 -31.29
C PRO A 307 -5.17 -21.36 -32.54
N ARG A 308 -5.81 -21.34 -33.72
CA ARG A 308 -5.19 -21.77 -34.99
C ARG A 308 -4.33 -20.69 -35.64
N SER A 309 -4.43 -19.44 -35.18
CA SER A 309 -3.54 -18.36 -35.60
C SER A 309 -2.07 -18.68 -35.25
N CYS A 310 -1.15 -18.20 -36.09
CA CYS A 310 0.29 -18.43 -35.95
C CYS A 310 1.03 -17.22 -35.41
N PHE A 311 2.12 -17.47 -34.70
CA PHE A 311 3.05 -16.45 -34.23
C PHE A 311 4.49 -16.89 -34.50
N THR A 312 5.39 -15.91 -34.59
CA THR A 312 6.82 -16.13 -34.81
C THR A 312 7.47 -16.53 -33.51
N PHE A 313 8.00 -17.75 -33.47
CA PHE A 313 8.74 -18.28 -32.34
C PHE A 313 10.12 -17.63 -32.23
N HIS A 314 10.78 -17.75 -31.08
CA HIS A 314 12.11 -17.13 -30.88
C HIS A 314 13.21 -17.70 -31.79
N THR A 315 12.96 -18.85 -32.42
CA THR A 315 13.82 -19.46 -33.44
C THR A 315 13.56 -18.91 -34.85
N GLY A 316 12.56 -18.05 -35.04
CA GLY A 316 12.11 -17.55 -36.33
C GLY A 316 11.04 -18.40 -37.03
N GLU A 317 10.71 -19.57 -36.48
CA GLU A 317 9.67 -20.46 -37.03
C GLU A 317 8.26 -19.91 -36.77
N GLN A 318 7.34 -20.04 -37.73
CA GLN A 318 5.92 -19.76 -37.51
C GLN A 318 5.24 -20.98 -36.89
N VAL A 319 4.66 -20.81 -35.69
CA VAL A 319 4.01 -21.89 -34.94
C VAL A 319 2.60 -21.43 -34.56
N SER A 320 1.61 -22.32 -34.69
CA SER A 320 0.24 -22.04 -34.22
C SER A 320 0.17 -22.07 -32.69
N PHE A 321 -0.81 -21.38 -32.07
CA PHE A 321 -0.96 -21.48 -30.61
C PHE A 321 -1.27 -22.92 -30.18
N VAL A 322 -2.14 -23.63 -30.90
CA VAL A 322 -2.44 -25.06 -30.63
C VAL A 322 -1.17 -25.91 -30.63
N ASP A 323 -0.32 -25.79 -31.66
CA ASP A 323 0.91 -26.56 -31.76
C ASP A 323 1.91 -26.17 -30.67
N TYR A 324 2.03 -24.88 -30.36
CA TYR A 324 2.90 -24.39 -29.31
C TYR A 324 2.53 -24.98 -27.95
N TYR A 325 1.25 -24.93 -27.57
CA TYR A 325 0.78 -25.46 -26.29
C TYR A 325 0.87 -26.98 -26.23
N LYS A 326 0.63 -27.68 -27.35
CA LYS A 326 0.81 -29.13 -27.44
C LYS A 326 2.27 -29.54 -27.30
N LYS A 327 3.18 -28.91 -28.04
CA LYS A 327 4.61 -29.24 -28.02
C LYS A 327 5.30 -28.82 -26.72
N SER A 328 5.01 -27.61 -26.22
CA SER A 328 5.74 -27.02 -25.09
C SER A 328 5.20 -27.42 -23.73
N TYR A 329 3.91 -27.69 -23.63
CA TYR A 329 3.23 -27.96 -22.36
C TYR A 329 2.42 -29.27 -22.36
N ASN A 330 2.33 -29.99 -23.48
CA ASN A 330 1.47 -31.16 -23.67
C ASN A 330 0.00 -30.90 -23.34
N ILE A 331 -0.51 -29.73 -23.74
CA ILE A 331 -1.90 -29.32 -23.53
C ILE A 331 -2.65 -29.37 -24.86
N ASN A 332 -3.84 -29.99 -24.85
CA ASN A 332 -4.77 -29.92 -25.97
C ASN A 332 -5.74 -28.77 -25.71
N ILE A 333 -5.87 -27.85 -26.66
CA ILE A 333 -6.89 -26.80 -26.63
C ILE A 333 -8.20 -27.42 -27.15
N MET A 334 -9.31 -27.17 -26.45
CA MET A 334 -10.58 -27.81 -26.77
C MET A 334 -11.46 -26.94 -27.68
N ASP A 335 -11.45 -25.62 -27.48
CA ASP A 335 -12.19 -24.68 -28.32
C ASP A 335 -11.24 -23.92 -29.26
N ASP A 336 -11.11 -24.39 -30.50
CA ASP A 336 -10.23 -23.77 -31.50
C ASP A 336 -10.78 -22.47 -32.12
N CYS A 337 -12.00 -22.06 -31.74
CA CYS A 337 -12.67 -20.85 -32.24
C CYS A 337 -12.74 -19.73 -31.20
N GLN A 338 -12.24 -19.96 -29.99
CA GLN A 338 -12.18 -18.94 -28.94
C GLN A 338 -11.27 -17.76 -29.35
N PRO A 339 -11.58 -16.53 -28.92
CA PRO A 339 -10.69 -15.38 -29.14
C PRO A 339 -9.40 -15.51 -28.30
N LEU A 340 -8.44 -14.60 -28.50
CA LEU A 340 -7.23 -14.53 -27.67
C LEU A 340 -7.31 -13.35 -26.69
N ILE A 341 -6.72 -13.47 -25.51
CA ILE A 341 -6.52 -12.31 -24.62
C ILE A 341 -5.11 -11.74 -24.79
N ILE A 342 -5.00 -10.42 -24.78
CA ILE A 342 -3.75 -9.71 -24.97
C ILE A 342 -3.24 -9.17 -23.63
N SER A 343 -1.97 -9.42 -23.32
CA SER A 343 -1.26 -8.82 -22.19
C SER A 343 -0.07 -8.00 -22.69
N ARG A 344 0.04 -6.76 -22.21
CA ARG A 344 1.09 -5.81 -22.60
C ARG A 344 1.99 -5.51 -21.38
N PRO A 345 3.09 -6.25 -21.20
CA PRO A 345 4.01 -6.05 -20.09
C PRO A 345 4.60 -4.62 -20.02
N LYS A 346 4.75 -4.05 -18.81
CA LYS A 346 5.37 -2.72 -18.58
C LYS A 346 6.87 -2.71 -18.91
N LYS A 347 7.33 -1.75 -19.73
CA LYS A 347 8.74 -1.59 -20.15
C LYS A 347 9.72 -1.50 -18.96
N ARG A 348 10.89 -2.13 -19.10
CA ARG A 348 12.08 -1.85 -18.27
C ARG A 348 12.93 -0.80 -18.96
N ALA A 349 13.61 0.06 -18.20
CA ALA A 349 14.43 1.17 -18.73
C ALA A 349 15.52 0.75 -19.75
N LYS A 350 15.92 -0.52 -19.80
CA LYS A 350 16.91 -1.05 -20.76
C LYS A 350 16.34 -1.60 -22.09
N ASP A 351 15.02 -1.77 -22.20
CA ASP A 351 14.33 -2.37 -23.37
C ASP A 351 13.25 -1.40 -23.93
N ALA A 352 13.57 -0.11 -24.10
CA ALA A 352 12.58 0.92 -24.47
C ALA A 352 11.97 0.76 -25.88
N ASP A 353 12.64 0.02 -26.76
CA ASP A 353 12.42 0.00 -28.21
C ASP A 353 11.64 -1.21 -28.74
N ARG A 354 11.14 -2.12 -27.88
CA ARG A 354 10.29 -3.25 -28.30
C ARG A 354 8.93 -3.22 -27.60
N ASP A 355 7.87 -3.11 -28.38
CA ASP A 355 6.50 -3.33 -27.90
C ASP A 355 6.20 -4.83 -27.90
N GLU A 356 6.50 -5.51 -26.79
CA GLU A 356 6.15 -6.93 -26.60
C GLU A 356 4.65 -7.08 -26.31
N VAL A 357 3.92 -7.75 -27.20
CA VAL A 357 2.51 -8.12 -27.05
C VAL A 357 2.42 -9.63 -26.81
N LEU A 358 1.77 -10.05 -25.74
CA LEU A 358 1.57 -11.46 -25.40
C LEU A 358 0.11 -11.86 -25.66
N CYS A 359 -0.11 -12.88 -26.49
CA CYS A 359 -1.42 -13.48 -26.71
C CYS A 359 -1.56 -14.77 -25.87
N LEU A 360 -2.65 -14.91 -25.13
CA LEU A 360 -2.95 -16.07 -24.29
C LEU A 360 -4.31 -16.66 -24.66
N ILE A 361 -4.47 -17.96 -24.39
CA ILE A 361 -5.69 -18.73 -24.67
C ILE A 361 -6.64 -18.62 -23.47
N PRO A 362 -7.88 -18.10 -23.63
CA PRO A 362 -8.85 -17.94 -22.55
C PRO A 362 -9.11 -19.22 -21.72
N GLU A 363 -9.21 -20.37 -22.38
CA GLU A 363 -9.40 -21.70 -21.77
C GLU A 363 -8.28 -22.06 -20.78
N LEU A 364 -7.07 -21.58 -21.00
CA LEU A 364 -5.90 -21.88 -20.17
C LEU A 364 -5.63 -20.82 -19.09
N CYS A 365 -6.50 -19.81 -19.00
CA CYS A 365 -6.36 -18.68 -18.09
C CYS A 365 -7.45 -18.72 -17.03
N CYS A 366 -7.09 -18.97 -15.77
CA CYS A 366 -8.04 -18.91 -14.65
C CYS A 366 -8.16 -17.48 -14.11
N MET A 367 -9.38 -17.07 -13.79
CA MET A 367 -9.59 -15.78 -13.14
C MET A 367 -8.97 -15.77 -11.73
N THR A 368 -8.36 -14.65 -11.33
CA THR A 368 -7.77 -14.51 -9.99
C THR A 368 -8.44 -13.42 -9.18
N GLY A 369 -8.26 -13.49 -7.86
CA GLY A 369 -8.81 -12.50 -6.95
C GLY A 369 -10.32 -12.65 -6.73
N LEU A 370 -10.84 -11.80 -5.85
CA LEU A 370 -12.26 -11.71 -5.54
C LEU A 370 -12.84 -10.49 -6.25
N THR A 371 -13.93 -10.71 -7.00
CA THR A 371 -14.71 -9.61 -7.59
C THR A 371 -15.37 -8.78 -6.49
N ASP A 372 -15.74 -7.53 -6.79
CA ASP A 372 -16.42 -6.69 -5.81
C ASP A 372 -17.74 -7.29 -5.33
N ASN A 373 -18.47 -7.98 -6.20
CA ASN A 373 -19.68 -8.72 -5.84
C ASN A 373 -19.39 -9.84 -4.83
N MET A 374 -18.32 -10.62 -5.05
CA MET A 374 -17.90 -11.67 -4.10
C MET A 374 -17.44 -11.08 -2.76
N ARG A 375 -16.76 -9.92 -2.78
CA ARG A 375 -16.34 -9.21 -1.56
C ARG A 375 -17.53 -8.69 -0.75
N GLN A 376 -18.62 -8.33 -1.43
CA GLN A 376 -19.85 -7.87 -0.80
C GLN A 376 -20.73 -9.03 -0.29
N ASP A 377 -20.58 -10.24 -0.83
CA ASP A 377 -21.29 -11.42 -0.36
C ASP A 377 -20.66 -11.96 0.94
N PHE A 378 -21.43 -11.83 2.03
CA PHE A 378 -21.02 -12.29 3.35
C PHE A 378 -20.80 -13.81 3.42
N ARG A 379 -21.54 -14.62 2.65
CA ARG A 379 -21.40 -16.09 2.65
C ARG A 379 -20.06 -16.48 2.04
N VAL A 380 -19.74 -15.93 0.87
CA VAL A 380 -18.46 -16.13 0.17
C VAL A 380 -17.30 -15.76 1.09
N MET A 381 -17.33 -14.54 1.66
CA MET A 381 -16.27 -14.07 2.53
C MET A 381 -16.15 -14.85 3.83
N LYS A 382 -17.27 -15.39 4.37
CA LYS A 382 -17.26 -16.25 5.56
C LYS A 382 -16.56 -17.57 5.27
N ASP A 383 -16.90 -18.23 4.16
CA ASP A 383 -16.34 -19.53 3.80
C ASP A 383 -14.85 -19.45 3.46
N ILE A 384 -14.42 -18.40 2.74
CA ILE A 384 -12.99 -18.13 2.53
C ILE A 384 -12.29 -17.89 3.87
N ALA A 385 -12.89 -17.07 4.74
CA ALA A 385 -12.29 -16.70 6.01
C ALA A 385 -12.04 -17.88 6.95
N VAL A 386 -12.85 -18.94 6.88
CA VAL A 386 -12.62 -20.19 7.65
C VAL A 386 -11.24 -20.78 7.36
N HIS A 387 -10.78 -20.67 6.11
CA HIS A 387 -9.50 -21.23 5.69
C HIS A 387 -8.35 -20.22 5.72
N THR A 388 -8.63 -18.92 5.59
CA THR A 388 -7.57 -17.89 5.55
C THR A 388 -7.32 -17.18 6.88
N ARG A 389 -8.26 -17.22 7.85
CA ARG A 389 -8.07 -16.62 9.18
C ARG A 389 -7.38 -17.59 10.12
N VAL A 390 -6.05 -17.53 10.09
CA VAL A 390 -5.21 -18.38 10.95
C VAL A 390 -5.00 -17.74 12.32
N THR A 391 -5.14 -18.51 13.39
CA THR A 391 -4.86 -18.08 14.77
C THR A 391 -3.36 -18.08 15.07
N PRO A 392 -2.87 -17.37 16.12
CA PRO A 392 -1.47 -17.43 16.55
C PRO A 392 -0.91 -18.85 16.70
N MET A 393 -1.67 -19.73 17.36
CA MET A 393 -1.28 -21.14 17.54
C MET A 393 -1.17 -21.90 16.22
N GLN A 394 -2.16 -21.77 15.33
CA GLN A 394 -2.12 -22.42 14.03
C GLN A 394 -0.97 -21.89 13.16
N ARG A 395 -0.60 -20.62 13.30
CA ARG A 395 0.58 -20.04 12.65
C ARG A 395 1.86 -20.71 13.14
N ASP A 396 2.10 -20.74 14.45
CA ASP A 396 3.28 -21.40 15.02
C ASP A 396 3.41 -22.85 14.54
N LEU A 397 2.31 -23.63 14.57
CA LEU A 397 2.29 -25.00 14.07
C LEU A 397 2.66 -25.11 12.58
N ALA A 398 2.15 -24.23 11.73
CA ALA A 398 2.46 -24.25 10.30
C ALA A 398 3.93 -23.90 10.02
N MET A 399 4.53 -23.02 10.84
CA MET A 399 5.93 -22.63 10.71
C MET A 399 6.85 -23.75 11.21
N ARG A 400 6.51 -24.40 12.32
CA ARG A 400 7.21 -25.63 12.77
C ARG A 400 7.12 -26.74 11.72
N LYS A 401 5.95 -26.89 11.08
CA LYS A 401 5.77 -27.82 9.95
C LYS A 401 6.67 -27.46 8.78
N PHE A 402 6.80 -26.17 8.45
CA PHE A 402 7.71 -25.70 7.40
C PHE A 402 9.17 -26.07 7.72
N ILE A 403 9.65 -25.78 8.94
CA ILE A 403 11.01 -26.16 9.38
C ILE A 403 11.21 -27.67 9.24
N LYS A 404 10.28 -28.47 9.76
CA LYS A 404 10.32 -29.93 9.67
C LYS A 404 10.39 -30.43 8.23
N ASN A 405 9.63 -29.84 7.31
CA ASN A 405 9.62 -30.21 5.90
C ASN A 405 10.96 -29.88 5.20
N VAL A 406 11.59 -28.76 5.57
CA VAL A 406 12.92 -28.41 5.06
C VAL A 406 13.96 -29.41 5.57
N ASP A 407 13.94 -29.73 6.86
CA ASP A 407 14.91 -30.62 7.49
C ASP A 407 14.77 -32.09 7.06
N SER A 408 13.55 -32.54 6.76
CA SER A 408 13.27 -33.91 6.33
C SER A 408 13.51 -34.15 4.84
N ASN A 409 13.63 -33.10 4.02
CA ASN A 409 13.91 -33.21 2.60
C ASN A 409 15.44 -33.16 2.35
N PRO A 410 16.09 -34.27 1.93
CA PRO A 410 17.55 -34.34 1.80
C PRO A 410 18.11 -33.33 0.79
N LYS A 411 17.39 -33.05 -0.29
CA LYS A 411 17.83 -32.11 -1.34
C LYS A 411 17.77 -30.68 -0.84
N ALA A 412 16.69 -30.30 -0.17
CA ALA A 412 16.53 -28.98 0.44
C ALA A 412 17.60 -28.73 1.51
N LYS A 413 17.80 -29.70 2.41
CA LYS A 413 18.84 -29.65 3.45
C LYS A 413 20.24 -29.53 2.87
N ALA A 414 20.56 -30.33 1.84
CA ALA A 414 21.86 -30.28 1.16
C ALA A 414 22.10 -28.91 0.48
N ALA A 415 21.07 -28.29 -0.11
CA ALA A 415 21.21 -26.99 -0.76
C ALA A 415 21.65 -25.88 0.20
N MET A 416 21.18 -25.91 1.45
CA MET A 416 21.62 -24.97 2.50
C MET A 416 22.97 -25.37 3.10
N ALA A 417 23.15 -26.65 3.43
CA ALA A 417 24.37 -27.16 4.06
C ALA A 417 25.62 -26.95 3.20
N LYS A 418 25.48 -26.98 1.86
CA LYS A 418 26.54 -26.63 0.90
C LYS A 418 27.09 -25.20 1.09
N TRP A 419 26.25 -24.28 1.56
CA TRP A 419 26.62 -22.91 1.92
C TRP A 419 26.85 -22.75 3.43
N GLY A 420 26.97 -23.86 4.16
CA GLY A 420 27.16 -23.88 5.60
C GLY A 420 25.98 -23.33 6.39
N LEU A 421 24.78 -23.27 5.80
CA LEU A 421 23.59 -22.72 6.43
C LEU A 421 22.70 -23.83 6.99
N TYR A 422 22.08 -23.56 8.13
CA TYR A 422 21.05 -24.41 8.72
C TYR A 422 19.99 -23.57 9.46
N LEU A 423 18.76 -24.06 9.46
CA LEU A 423 17.65 -23.44 10.19
C LEU A 423 17.70 -23.84 11.67
N ASP A 424 17.30 -22.94 12.55
CA ASP A 424 16.97 -23.32 13.92
C ASP A 424 15.75 -24.25 13.96
N HIS A 425 15.64 -25.07 15.00
CA HIS A 425 14.58 -26.06 15.15
C HIS A 425 13.27 -25.47 15.65
N ASP A 426 13.27 -24.19 16.02
CA ASP A 426 12.09 -23.45 16.47
C ASP A 426 12.07 -22.01 15.95
N LEU A 427 10.89 -21.40 16.02
CA LEU A 427 10.69 -19.96 15.89
C LEU A 427 11.46 -19.19 16.96
N LEU A 428 11.86 -17.97 16.62
CA LEU A 428 12.48 -17.04 17.54
C LEU A 428 11.54 -16.76 18.72
N ARG A 429 12.00 -17.12 19.92
CA ARG A 429 11.40 -16.72 21.19
C ARG A 429 12.25 -15.62 21.83
N THR A 430 11.61 -14.54 22.23
CA THR A 430 12.28 -13.38 22.82
C THR A 430 11.34 -12.69 23.82
N GLU A 431 11.76 -11.55 24.35
CA GLU A 431 10.97 -10.73 25.26
C GLU A 431 10.50 -9.47 24.54
N ALA A 432 9.27 -9.06 24.82
CA ALA A 432 8.68 -7.79 24.42
C ALA A 432 8.23 -7.04 25.68
N ARG A 433 7.78 -5.80 25.53
CA ARG A 433 7.23 -5.02 26.65
C ARG A 433 5.78 -4.63 26.38
N GLN A 434 4.90 -4.78 27.36
CA GLN A 434 3.55 -4.24 27.30
C GLN A 434 3.49 -2.89 28.02
N LEU A 435 3.18 -1.83 27.27
CA LEU A 435 2.94 -0.50 27.83
C LEU A 435 1.71 -0.47 28.75
N PRO A 436 1.69 0.42 29.76
CA PRO A 436 0.51 0.62 30.61
C PRO A 436 -0.73 1.04 29.82
N LEU A 437 -1.92 0.73 30.38
CA LEU A 437 -3.19 1.18 29.82
C LEU A 437 -3.33 2.69 29.95
N GLU A 438 -3.86 3.32 28.92
CA GLU A 438 -3.95 4.78 28.81
C GLU A 438 -5.23 5.32 29.47
N LYS A 439 -5.13 6.56 29.97
CA LYS A 439 -6.25 7.29 30.56
C LYS A 439 -6.96 8.13 29.48
N ILE A 440 -8.24 7.85 29.26
CA ILE A 440 -9.10 8.60 28.33
C ILE A 440 -9.78 9.73 29.10
N ILE A 441 -9.79 10.92 28.51
CA ILE A 441 -10.33 12.14 29.10
C ILE A 441 -11.54 12.60 28.28
N LEU A 442 -12.68 12.72 28.96
CA LEU A 442 -13.91 13.34 28.49
C LEU A 442 -14.16 14.63 29.28
N LYS A 443 -15.24 15.35 28.98
CA LYS A 443 -15.52 16.66 29.59
C LYS A 443 -15.60 16.63 31.12
N ASN A 444 -16.36 15.69 31.66
CA ASN A 444 -16.65 15.60 33.10
C ASN A 444 -15.97 14.42 33.78
N ARG A 445 -15.33 13.52 33.02
CA ARG A 445 -14.86 12.23 33.51
C ARG A 445 -13.57 11.84 32.82
N SER A 446 -12.69 11.18 33.56
CA SER A 446 -11.57 10.44 33.00
C SER A 446 -11.58 9.00 33.52
N PHE A 447 -11.14 8.05 32.70
CA PHE A 447 -11.14 6.63 33.02
C PHE A 447 -10.01 5.91 32.28
N GLN A 448 -9.59 4.77 32.79
CA GLN A 448 -8.56 3.95 32.15
C GLN A 448 -9.20 3.03 31.10
N SER A 449 -8.55 2.86 29.95
CA SER A 449 -9.01 1.91 28.92
C SER A 449 -8.99 0.47 29.44
N ASN A 450 -9.76 -0.43 28.82
CA ASN A 450 -9.67 -1.86 29.12
C ASN A 450 -8.45 -2.52 28.45
N VAL A 451 -8.24 -3.81 28.72
CA VAL A 451 -7.11 -4.61 28.15
C VAL A 451 -7.18 -4.79 26.62
N GLU A 452 -8.36 -4.63 26.03
CA GLU A 452 -8.58 -4.64 24.58
C GLU A 452 -8.42 -3.24 23.96
N ALA A 453 -8.17 -2.23 24.80
CA ALA A 453 -8.16 -0.81 24.46
C ALA A 453 -9.44 -0.34 23.71
N ASP A 454 -10.60 -0.90 24.05
CA ASP A 454 -11.93 -0.44 23.63
C ASP A 454 -12.56 0.42 24.73
N PHE A 455 -13.21 1.52 24.34
CA PHE A 455 -13.88 2.44 25.25
C PHE A 455 -15.19 2.98 24.65
N GLY A 456 -15.84 2.19 23.78
CA GLY A 456 -17.05 2.60 23.07
C GLY A 456 -18.28 2.75 23.96
N ARG A 457 -18.34 2.01 25.07
CA ARG A 457 -19.44 2.08 26.03
C ARG A 457 -19.41 3.38 26.82
N GLU A 458 -18.23 3.83 27.20
CA GLU A 458 -17.98 5.01 28.03
C GLU A 458 -18.22 6.28 27.21
N VAL A 459 -17.64 6.37 26.01
CA VAL A 459 -17.78 7.55 25.13
C VAL A 459 -19.22 7.81 24.68
N THR A 460 -20.06 6.78 24.65
CA THR A 460 -21.47 6.92 24.22
C THR A 460 -22.44 7.25 25.36
N ARG A 461 -21.96 7.35 26.61
CA ARG A 461 -22.77 7.57 27.81
C ARG A 461 -22.44 8.86 28.56
N GLU A 462 -21.37 9.53 28.16
CA GLU A 462 -20.83 10.71 28.83
C GLU A 462 -20.72 11.86 27.81
N PRO A 463 -20.77 13.13 28.27
CA PRO A 463 -20.53 14.26 27.40
C PRO A 463 -19.15 14.23 26.74
N VAL A 464 -19.12 14.50 25.44
CA VAL A 464 -17.87 14.65 24.67
C VAL A 464 -17.05 15.81 25.21
N LEU A 465 -15.73 15.77 25.01
CA LEU A 465 -14.78 16.77 25.54
C LEU A 465 -15.19 18.21 25.17
N VAL A 466 -15.42 18.48 23.89
CA VAL A 466 -15.91 19.77 23.38
C VAL A 466 -17.07 19.52 22.42
N PRO A 467 -18.33 19.70 22.87
CA PRO A 467 -19.50 19.54 22.01
C PRO A 467 -19.69 20.77 21.11
N VAL A 468 -20.17 20.53 19.88
CA VAL A 468 -20.66 21.56 18.97
C VAL A 468 -22.16 21.34 18.77
N ASP A 469 -22.96 22.34 19.15
CA ASP A 469 -24.41 22.28 19.02
C ASP A 469 -24.85 22.24 17.55
N LEU A 470 -25.77 21.34 17.24
CA LEU A 470 -26.34 21.15 15.91
C LEU A 470 -27.68 21.89 15.80
N GLN A 471 -27.60 23.18 15.48
CA GLN A 471 -28.73 24.11 15.48
C GLN A 471 -29.40 24.25 14.11
N CYS A 472 -28.61 24.41 13.05
CA CYS A 472 -29.10 24.63 11.69
C CYS A 472 -28.53 23.56 10.75
N TRP A 473 -29.35 22.58 10.40
CA TRP A 473 -28.92 21.44 9.58
C TRP A 473 -30.06 20.91 8.72
N MET A 474 -29.69 20.27 7.63
CA MET A 474 -30.63 19.78 6.61
C MET A 474 -30.61 18.26 6.55
N VAL A 475 -31.77 17.62 6.36
CA VAL A 475 -31.88 16.18 6.11
C VAL A 475 -32.66 15.94 4.82
N LEU A 476 -31.98 15.33 3.84
CA LEU A 476 -32.54 14.96 2.54
C LEU A 476 -32.78 13.45 2.49
N PHE A 477 -33.98 13.03 2.07
CA PHE A 477 -34.36 11.63 1.95
C PHE A 477 -35.38 11.41 0.84
N CYS A 478 -35.39 10.23 0.21
CA CYS A 478 -36.44 9.87 -0.75
C CYS A 478 -37.75 9.52 -0.02
N ALA A 479 -38.90 9.78 -0.66
CA ALA A 479 -40.23 9.51 -0.10
C ALA A 479 -40.39 8.11 0.54
N ARG A 480 -39.81 7.07 -0.07
CA ARG A 480 -39.87 5.68 0.43
C ARG A 480 -39.13 5.44 1.77
N ASP A 481 -38.22 6.33 2.15
CA ASP A 481 -37.39 6.20 3.36
C ASP A 481 -37.76 7.23 4.45
N GLU A 482 -38.89 7.93 4.28
CA GLU A 482 -39.38 8.97 5.20
C GLU A 482 -39.51 8.50 6.65
N HIS A 483 -40.11 7.32 6.87
CA HIS A 483 -40.22 6.76 8.22
C HIS A 483 -38.84 6.55 8.87
N LYS A 484 -37.86 6.05 8.12
CA LYS A 484 -36.51 5.81 8.64
C LYS A 484 -35.78 7.13 8.95
N ALA A 485 -36.01 8.16 8.14
CA ALA A 485 -35.48 9.50 8.39
C ALA A 485 -36.05 10.08 9.69
N ASN A 486 -37.36 10.00 9.88
CA ASN A 486 -38.04 10.47 11.09
C ASN A 486 -37.59 9.72 12.35
N ASP A 487 -37.43 8.39 12.27
CA ASP A 487 -36.88 7.57 13.36
C ASP A 487 -35.46 8.00 13.73
N TYR A 488 -34.61 8.22 12.72
CA TYR A 488 -33.24 8.69 12.92
C TYR A 488 -33.20 10.07 13.59
N ILE A 489 -34.02 11.03 13.14
CA ILE A 489 -34.08 12.38 13.71
C ILE A 489 -34.57 12.33 15.16
N THR A 490 -35.59 11.53 15.44
CA THR A 490 -36.11 11.32 16.79
C THR A 490 -35.04 10.71 17.68
N MET A 491 -34.30 9.73 17.17
CA MET A 491 -33.19 9.12 17.90
C MET A 491 -32.03 10.11 18.12
N MET A 492 -31.69 10.97 17.16
CA MET A 492 -30.69 12.03 17.32
C MET A 492 -31.04 12.95 18.49
N LYS A 493 -32.30 13.43 18.55
CA LYS A 493 -32.82 14.23 19.67
C LYS A 493 -32.73 13.52 21.03
N LYS A 494 -32.85 12.19 21.03
CA LYS A 494 -32.75 11.37 22.24
C LYS A 494 -31.31 11.17 22.70
N VAL A 495 -30.35 10.98 21.80
CA VAL A 495 -28.98 10.57 22.17
C VAL A 495 -27.99 11.74 22.28
N CYS A 496 -28.14 12.79 21.47
CA CYS A 496 -27.24 13.95 21.49
C CYS A 496 -27.13 14.64 22.87
N PRO A 497 -28.23 14.82 23.64
CA PRO A 497 -28.13 15.44 24.97
C PRO A 497 -27.22 14.68 25.94
N SER A 498 -27.23 13.34 25.91
CA SER A 498 -26.32 12.53 26.74
C SER A 498 -24.85 12.68 26.34
N LEU A 499 -24.59 13.11 25.11
CA LEU A 499 -23.25 13.43 24.61
C LEU A 499 -22.88 14.91 24.85
N GLY A 500 -23.76 15.69 25.48
CA GLY A 500 -23.56 17.13 25.71
C GLY A 500 -23.82 18.00 24.48
N ILE A 501 -24.44 17.45 23.43
CA ILE A 501 -24.72 18.14 22.16
C ILE A 501 -26.20 18.54 22.13
N ARG A 502 -26.50 19.83 22.00
CA ARG A 502 -27.88 20.27 21.72
C ARG A 502 -28.17 20.09 20.24
N VAL A 503 -29.32 19.53 19.91
CA VAL A 503 -29.74 19.28 18.53
C VAL A 503 -31.15 19.82 18.30
N ASN A 504 -31.27 20.72 17.33
CA ASN A 504 -32.56 21.26 16.91
C ASN A 504 -33.22 20.37 15.85
N THR A 505 -34.50 20.61 15.58
CA THR A 505 -35.19 19.98 14.44
C THR A 505 -34.53 20.42 13.13
N PRO A 506 -34.13 19.49 12.25
CA PRO A 506 -33.56 19.84 10.95
C PRO A 506 -34.61 20.38 9.98
N ALA A 507 -34.15 21.08 8.94
CA ALA A 507 -34.95 21.32 7.74
C ALA A 507 -35.04 20.02 6.93
N LEU A 508 -36.26 19.55 6.68
CA LEU A 508 -36.54 18.29 5.99
C LEU A 508 -36.83 18.51 4.51
N PHE A 509 -36.16 17.74 3.66
CA PHE A 509 -36.34 17.77 2.21
C PHE A 509 -36.67 16.38 1.69
N ARG A 510 -37.96 16.16 1.43
CA ARG A 510 -38.46 14.94 0.80
C ARG A 510 -38.21 15.01 -0.71
N LEU A 511 -37.48 14.03 -1.22
CA LEU A 511 -37.12 13.91 -2.63
C LEU A 511 -38.08 12.95 -3.35
N GLU A 512 -38.48 13.34 -4.57
CA GLU A 512 -39.35 12.53 -5.44
C GLU A 512 -38.65 11.30 -6.00
N ASN A 513 -37.33 11.39 -6.22
CA ASN A 513 -36.51 10.34 -6.79
C ASN A 513 -35.12 10.35 -6.14
N ASP A 514 -34.30 9.36 -6.49
CA ASP A 514 -32.96 9.19 -5.93
C ASP A 514 -31.84 9.59 -6.91
N ARG A 515 -32.17 10.37 -7.96
CA ARG A 515 -31.22 10.87 -8.97
C ARG A 515 -30.25 11.88 -8.34
N THR A 516 -29.01 11.85 -8.79
CA THR A 516 -27.92 12.69 -8.28
C THR A 516 -28.25 14.19 -8.41
N GLU A 517 -28.77 14.60 -9.57
CA GLU A 517 -29.12 15.99 -9.89
C GLU A 517 -30.15 16.56 -8.92
N THR A 518 -31.12 15.73 -8.49
CA THR A 518 -32.14 16.12 -7.53
C THR A 518 -31.52 16.47 -6.18
N TYR A 519 -30.59 15.65 -5.68
CA TYR A 519 -29.86 15.97 -4.43
C TYR A 519 -29.05 17.26 -4.59
N LEU A 520 -28.29 17.40 -5.67
CA LEU A 520 -27.44 18.58 -5.88
C LEU A 520 -28.25 19.88 -5.97
N ARG A 521 -29.37 19.86 -6.71
CA ARG A 521 -30.27 21.01 -6.84
C ARG A 521 -30.83 21.42 -5.48
N ILE A 522 -31.43 20.48 -4.74
CA ILE A 522 -32.03 20.78 -3.44
C ILE A 522 -31.00 21.31 -2.44
N ILE A 523 -29.78 20.77 -2.44
CA ILE A 523 -28.69 21.31 -1.60
C ILE A 523 -28.39 22.75 -2.00
N ARG A 524 -28.13 23.02 -3.29
CA ARG A 524 -27.78 24.39 -3.77
C ARG A 524 -28.87 25.41 -3.47
N ASP A 525 -30.13 25.08 -3.72
CA ASP A 525 -31.25 26.01 -3.58
C ASP A 525 -31.53 26.37 -2.11
N ASN A 526 -31.09 25.54 -1.16
CA ASN A 526 -31.43 25.67 0.26
C ASN A 526 -30.22 25.84 1.20
N LEU A 527 -28.99 25.79 0.67
CA LEU A 527 -27.78 25.96 1.46
C LEU A 527 -27.55 27.44 1.78
N LYS A 528 -28.04 27.86 2.94
CA LYS A 528 -27.84 29.21 3.48
C LYS A 528 -26.57 29.27 4.35
N PRO A 529 -25.93 30.44 4.54
CA PRO A 529 -24.71 30.56 5.34
C PRO A 529 -24.79 30.01 6.77
N GLN A 530 -25.99 30.02 7.39
CA GLN A 530 -26.21 29.47 8.73
C GLN A 530 -26.23 27.93 8.79
N VAL A 531 -26.31 27.22 7.66
CA VAL A 531 -26.40 25.76 7.64
C VAL A 531 -25.05 25.16 8.05
N GLN A 532 -25.03 24.43 9.15
CA GLN A 532 -23.83 23.80 9.71
C GLN A 532 -23.52 22.43 9.07
N MET A 533 -24.56 21.71 8.63
CA MET A 533 -24.42 20.32 8.17
C MET A 533 -25.50 19.94 7.17
N VAL A 534 -25.10 19.19 6.13
CA VAL A 534 -26.01 18.54 5.17
C VAL A 534 -26.00 17.03 5.40
N VAL A 535 -27.15 16.45 5.74
CA VAL A 535 -27.31 15.00 5.91
C VAL A 535 -28.11 14.43 4.74
N CYS A 536 -27.56 13.44 4.03
CA CYS A 536 -28.23 12.78 2.92
C CYS A 536 -28.46 11.30 3.21
N ILE A 537 -29.73 10.88 3.24
CA ILE A 537 -30.13 9.48 3.38
C ILE A 537 -30.27 8.87 2.00
N PHE A 538 -29.45 7.86 1.73
CA PHE A 538 -29.38 7.14 0.47
C PHE A 538 -30.18 5.85 0.57
N PRO A 539 -31.12 5.60 -0.36
CA PRO A 539 -31.82 4.32 -0.38
C PRO A 539 -30.89 3.13 -0.66
N THR A 540 -29.91 3.35 -1.55
CA THR A 540 -28.91 2.37 -2.00
C THR A 540 -27.51 2.99 -2.02
N PRO A 541 -26.44 2.22 -1.80
CA PRO A 541 -25.08 2.73 -1.94
C PRO A 541 -24.79 3.04 -3.40
N ARG A 542 -24.49 4.31 -3.72
CA ARG A 542 -24.18 4.79 -5.07
C ARG A 542 -22.99 5.74 -5.02
N ASP A 543 -21.86 5.29 -5.57
CA ASP A 543 -20.58 6.00 -5.50
C ASP A 543 -20.57 7.27 -6.35
N ASP A 544 -21.27 7.26 -7.49
CA ASP A 544 -21.45 8.43 -8.36
C ASP A 544 -22.19 9.55 -7.63
N ARG A 545 -23.30 9.22 -6.95
CA ARG A 545 -24.08 10.16 -6.15
C ARG A 545 -23.29 10.65 -4.93
N TYR A 546 -22.60 9.74 -4.23
CA TYR A 546 -21.75 10.10 -3.11
C TYR A 546 -20.67 11.11 -3.52
N SER A 547 -19.97 10.82 -4.63
CA SER A 547 -18.89 11.65 -5.15
C SER A 547 -19.39 13.04 -5.56
N ALA A 548 -20.54 13.12 -6.23
CA ALA A 548 -21.15 14.39 -6.62
C ALA A 548 -21.52 15.27 -5.42
N ILE A 549 -22.15 14.69 -4.38
CA ILE A 549 -22.50 15.43 -3.16
C ILE A 549 -21.24 15.88 -2.42
N LYS A 550 -20.22 15.01 -2.31
CA LYS A 550 -18.95 15.37 -1.67
C LYS A 550 -18.21 16.48 -2.42
N LYS A 551 -18.20 16.44 -3.75
CA LYS A 551 -17.62 17.51 -4.57
C LYS A 551 -18.34 18.84 -4.35
N LEU A 552 -19.69 18.85 -4.36
CA LEU A 552 -20.48 20.04 -4.07
C LEU A 552 -20.14 20.60 -2.68
N CYS A 553 -20.25 19.77 -1.64
CA CYS A 553 -20.11 20.21 -0.25
C CYS A 553 -18.65 20.50 0.17
N CYS A 554 -17.65 20.00 -0.54
CA CYS A 554 -16.25 20.21 -0.17
C CYS A 554 -15.52 21.21 -1.08
N VAL A 555 -16.02 21.48 -2.28
CA VAL A 555 -15.35 22.35 -3.27
C VAL A 555 -16.24 23.54 -3.62
N ASP A 556 -17.42 23.28 -4.18
CA ASP A 556 -18.24 24.35 -4.78
C ASP A 556 -19.03 25.16 -3.74
N SER A 557 -19.41 24.53 -2.63
CA SER A 557 -20.24 25.13 -1.57
C SER A 557 -19.84 24.52 -0.22
N PRO A 558 -18.77 25.05 0.42
CA PRO A 558 -18.13 24.39 1.55
C PRO A 558 -19.05 24.28 2.77
N VAL A 559 -19.47 23.05 3.06
CA VAL A 559 -20.27 22.68 4.23
C VAL A 559 -19.98 21.23 4.60
N PRO A 560 -19.78 20.89 5.89
CA PRO A 560 -19.69 19.50 6.32
C PRO A 560 -20.91 18.69 5.88
N SER A 561 -20.67 17.46 5.40
CA SER A 561 -21.75 16.57 4.95
C SER A 561 -21.66 15.16 5.52
N GLN A 562 -22.82 14.58 5.82
CA GLN A 562 -22.99 13.22 6.32
C GLN A 562 -23.89 12.42 5.39
N VAL A 563 -23.40 11.27 4.90
CA VAL A 563 -24.20 10.34 4.10
C VAL A 563 -24.56 9.13 4.95
N ILE A 564 -25.83 8.70 4.88
CA ILE A 564 -26.35 7.55 5.63
C ILE A 564 -27.07 6.63 4.66
N ASN A 565 -26.70 5.36 4.61
CA ASN A 565 -27.49 4.37 3.87
C ASN A 565 -28.76 4.03 4.67
N ALA A 566 -29.93 4.06 4.03
CA ALA A 566 -31.22 3.78 4.66
C ALA A 566 -31.25 2.40 5.34
N LYS A 567 -30.57 1.41 4.77
CA LYS A 567 -30.39 0.07 5.37
C LYS A 567 -29.71 0.12 6.75
N THR A 568 -28.78 1.05 6.96
CA THR A 568 -28.00 1.18 8.21
C THR A 568 -28.87 1.65 9.39
N ILE A 569 -29.89 2.47 9.11
CA ILE A 569 -30.84 3.00 10.11
C ILE A 569 -32.20 2.27 10.09
N GLY A 570 -32.40 1.31 9.19
CA GLY A 570 -33.67 0.60 9.06
C GLY A 570 -33.94 -0.46 10.15
N SER A 571 -32.95 -0.81 10.98
CA SER A 571 -33.11 -1.80 12.05
C SER A 571 -33.29 -1.12 13.41
N GLN A 572 -34.50 -1.23 13.98
CA GLN A 572 -34.84 -0.60 15.27
C GLN A 572 -33.92 -1.03 16.42
N GLN A 573 -33.54 -2.32 16.48
CA GLN A 573 -32.63 -2.83 17.52
C GLN A 573 -31.24 -2.15 17.49
N LYS A 574 -30.76 -1.74 16.32
CA LYS A 574 -29.42 -1.15 16.14
C LYS A 574 -29.45 0.39 16.07
N LEU A 575 -30.62 0.98 15.81
CA LEU A 575 -30.80 2.40 15.52
C LEU A 575 -30.12 3.31 16.55
N ARG A 576 -30.28 3.04 17.85
CA ARG A 576 -29.66 3.85 18.91
C ARG A 576 -28.13 3.88 18.80
N SER A 577 -27.51 2.70 18.73
CA SER A 577 -26.04 2.57 18.68
C SER A 577 -25.44 3.16 17.40
N VAL A 578 -26.15 3.02 16.28
CA VAL A 578 -25.77 3.61 14.99
C VAL A 578 -25.87 5.13 15.05
N THR A 579 -26.97 5.65 15.58
CA THR A 579 -27.22 7.09 15.69
C THR A 579 -26.20 7.76 16.62
N GLN A 580 -25.83 7.13 17.74
CA GLN A 580 -24.76 7.63 18.62
C GLN A 580 -23.43 7.78 17.88
N LYS A 581 -23.03 6.78 17.08
CA LYS A 581 -21.79 6.84 16.28
C LYS A 581 -21.85 7.93 15.21
N ILE A 582 -22.99 8.08 14.55
CA ILE A 582 -23.20 9.17 13.57
C ILE A 582 -23.13 10.54 14.26
N ALA A 583 -23.73 10.70 15.46
CA ALA A 583 -23.68 11.93 16.22
C ALA A 583 -22.23 12.33 16.60
N LEU A 584 -21.43 11.36 17.05
CA LEU A 584 -20.00 11.56 17.33
C LEU A 584 -19.23 12.00 16.08
N GLN A 585 -19.48 11.35 14.93
CA GLN A 585 -18.88 11.72 13.65
C GLN A 585 -19.31 13.12 13.19
N ILE A 586 -20.59 13.49 13.34
CA ILE A 586 -21.09 14.83 13.05
C ILE A 586 -20.41 15.87 13.94
N ASN A 587 -20.28 15.62 15.24
CA ASN A 587 -19.59 16.53 16.16
C ASN A 587 -18.14 16.79 15.73
N ALA A 588 -17.40 15.72 15.38
CA ALA A 588 -16.03 15.84 14.88
C ALA A 588 -15.93 16.63 13.56
N LYS A 589 -16.88 16.43 12.63
CA LYS A 589 -16.96 17.18 11.36
C LYS A 589 -17.27 18.66 11.53
N LEU A 590 -17.91 19.02 12.63
CA LEU A 590 -18.21 20.41 13.00
C LEU A 590 -17.09 21.08 13.80
N GLY A 591 -15.98 20.36 14.07
CA GLY A 591 -14.84 20.87 14.83
C GLY A 591 -14.89 20.55 16.34
N GLY A 592 -15.87 19.76 16.79
CA GLY A 592 -15.94 19.30 18.16
C GLY A 592 -14.91 18.23 18.49
N GLU A 593 -14.54 18.16 19.76
CA GLU A 593 -13.52 17.24 20.27
C GLU A 593 -14.19 16.13 21.07
N LEU A 594 -13.92 14.87 20.72
CA LEU A 594 -14.64 13.75 21.34
C LEU A 594 -14.04 13.33 22.68
N TRP A 595 -12.73 13.07 22.68
CA TRP A 595 -11.93 12.69 23.84
C TRP A 595 -10.48 13.11 23.65
N ALA A 596 -9.72 13.15 24.74
CA ALA A 596 -8.28 13.42 24.77
C ALA A 596 -7.53 12.37 25.59
N LEU A 597 -6.19 12.46 25.53
CA LEU A 597 -5.26 11.72 26.38
C LEU A 597 -4.32 12.70 27.08
N GLU A 598 -3.72 12.25 28.18
CA GLU A 598 -2.64 12.99 28.81
C GLU A 598 -1.33 12.82 28.03
N ILE A 599 -0.86 13.90 27.41
CA ILE A 599 0.41 13.98 26.68
C ILE A 599 1.24 15.10 27.32
N PRO A 600 2.30 14.78 28.09
CA PRO A 600 3.03 15.76 28.91
C PRO A 600 3.99 16.65 28.11
N LEU A 601 4.10 16.45 26.79
CA LEU A 601 4.92 17.28 25.91
C LEU A 601 4.21 18.61 25.64
N LYS A 602 4.92 19.73 25.85
CA LYS A 602 4.41 21.08 25.60
C LYS A 602 4.90 21.61 24.26
N ASN A 603 4.14 22.53 23.66
CA ASN A 603 4.47 23.25 22.43
C ASN A 603 4.89 22.32 21.29
N ILE A 604 4.15 21.21 21.11
CA ILE A 604 4.40 20.25 20.03
C ILE A 604 3.36 20.36 18.93
N MET A 605 3.75 20.00 17.72
CA MET A 605 2.86 19.70 16.60
C MET A 605 3.09 18.25 16.16
N VAL A 606 2.01 17.50 15.96
CA VAL A 606 2.05 16.16 15.39
C VAL A 606 1.39 16.17 14.02
N VAL A 607 2.06 15.61 13.03
CA VAL A 607 1.66 15.59 11.63
C VAL A 607 1.53 14.16 11.15
N GLY A 608 0.52 13.90 10.33
CA GLY A 608 0.31 12.65 9.62
C GLY A 608 0.31 12.88 8.13
N ILE A 609 0.95 11.96 7.40
CA ILE A 609 1.07 12.01 5.94
C ILE A 609 0.76 10.63 5.37
N ASP A 610 -0.08 10.59 4.35
CA ASP A 610 -0.34 9.39 3.56
C ASP A 610 -0.61 9.76 2.09
N VAL A 611 -0.35 8.84 1.17
CA VAL A 611 -0.57 9.04 -0.27
C VAL A 611 -1.55 7.99 -0.79
N TYR A 612 -2.57 8.47 -1.48
CA TYR A 612 -3.52 7.66 -2.21
C TYR A 612 -3.12 7.55 -3.69
N HIS A 613 -3.11 6.31 -4.20
CA HIS A 613 -2.94 6.00 -5.61
C HIS A 613 -4.17 5.29 -6.15
N GLU A 614 -4.68 5.74 -7.30
CA GLU A 614 -5.71 5.02 -8.03
C GLU A 614 -5.07 4.00 -9.00
N ILE A 615 -5.69 2.83 -9.15
CA ILE A 615 -5.19 1.73 -10.00
C ILE A 615 -5.36 2.04 -11.50
N LYS A 616 -6.30 2.94 -11.85
CA LYS A 616 -6.59 3.34 -13.24
C LYS A 616 -5.44 4.16 -13.81
N LYS A 617 -4.99 3.82 -15.03
CA LYS A 617 -3.90 4.53 -15.72
C LYS A 617 -4.27 6.01 -15.91
N GLY A 618 -3.37 6.92 -15.53
CA GLY A 618 -3.47 8.35 -15.82
C GLY A 618 -4.06 9.23 -14.70
N VAL A 619 -4.61 8.67 -13.62
CA VAL A 619 -5.13 9.47 -12.51
C VAL A 619 -4.00 9.93 -11.58
N ARG A 620 -4.04 11.22 -11.19
CA ARG A 620 -3.08 11.84 -10.28
C ARG A 620 -3.14 11.18 -8.89
N SER A 621 -1.98 11.03 -8.25
CA SER A 621 -1.91 10.60 -6.85
C SER A 621 -2.29 11.79 -5.95
N VAL A 622 -2.85 11.51 -4.77
CA VAL A 622 -3.22 12.55 -3.81
C VAL A 622 -2.52 12.29 -2.49
N ALA A 623 -1.73 13.26 -2.02
CA ALA A 623 -1.21 13.26 -0.66
C ALA A 623 -2.18 13.96 0.28
N GLY A 624 -2.44 13.34 1.43
CA GLY A 624 -3.10 13.96 2.57
C GLY A 624 -2.08 14.36 3.61
N PHE A 625 -2.22 15.57 4.16
CA PHE A 625 -1.39 16.11 5.23
C PHE A 625 -2.30 16.62 6.34
N VAL A 626 -2.13 16.12 7.57
CA VAL A 626 -2.98 16.48 8.70
C VAL A 626 -2.11 16.81 9.91
N ALA A 627 -2.22 18.01 10.47
CA ALA A 627 -1.40 18.51 11.57
C ALA A 627 -2.24 18.92 12.77
N SER A 628 -1.82 18.56 13.98
CA SER A 628 -2.49 18.99 15.22
C SER A 628 -2.28 20.48 15.47
N THR A 629 -3.30 21.17 15.99
CA THR A 629 -3.24 22.63 16.21
C THR A 629 -3.35 23.06 17.67
N ASN A 630 -3.67 22.15 18.60
CA ASN A 630 -3.78 22.46 20.03
C ASN A 630 -2.98 21.49 20.89
N ARG A 631 -2.78 21.86 22.15
CA ARG A 631 -1.97 21.12 23.14
C ARG A 631 -2.45 19.68 23.36
N GLU A 632 -3.76 19.46 23.39
CA GLU A 632 -4.37 18.15 23.66
C GLU A 632 -4.31 17.21 22.44
N LEU A 633 -3.84 17.70 21.29
CA LEU A 633 -3.79 16.99 20.00
C LEU A 633 -5.17 16.48 19.53
N THR A 634 -6.21 17.29 19.76
CA THR A 634 -7.61 16.95 19.46
C THR A 634 -8.16 17.72 18.26
N ARG A 635 -7.55 18.86 17.91
CA ARG A 635 -7.89 19.70 16.75
C ARG A 635 -6.85 19.52 15.64
N TRP A 636 -7.33 19.50 14.40
CA TRP A 636 -6.55 19.13 13.24
C TRP A 636 -6.74 20.11 12.09
N TYR A 637 -5.63 20.52 11.49
CA TYR A 637 -5.59 21.25 10.23
C TYR A 637 -5.19 20.31 9.10
N SER A 638 -5.86 20.39 7.97
CA SER A 638 -5.73 19.43 6.87
C SER A 638 -5.48 20.10 5.52
N ARG A 639 -4.62 19.49 4.71
CA ARG A 639 -4.29 19.92 3.35
C ARG A 639 -4.09 18.72 2.43
N THR A 640 -4.33 18.95 1.14
CA THR A 640 -4.06 17.99 0.07
C THR A 640 -3.01 18.53 -0.89
N CYS A 641 -2.31 17.61 -1.55
CA CYS A 641 -1.44 17.92 -2.69
C CYS A 641 -1.65 16.88 -3.79
N PHE A 642 -1.90 17.35 -5.03
CA PHE A 642 -1.95 16.49 -6.20
C PHE A 642 -0.55 16.25 -6.75
N GLN A 643 -0.25 15.00 -7.09
CA GLN A 643 1.06 14.55 -7.57
C GLN A 643 0.92 13.77 -8.87
N MET A 644 2.05 13.49 -9.53
CA MET A 644 2.03 12.63 -10.72
C MET A 644 1.51 11.22 -10.40
N PRO A 645 0.92 10.50 -11.37
CA PRO A 645 0.44 9.13 -11.16
C PRO A 645 1.54 8.21 -10.64
N GLY A 646 1.31 7.55 -9.50
CA GLY A 646 2.25 6.61 -8.87
C GLY A 646 3.42 7.24 -8.13
N GLN A 647 3.48 8.57 -7.99
CA GLN A 647 4.51 9.27 -7.23
C GLN A 647 4.22 9.20 -5.72
N GLU A 648 5.06 8.47 -4.98
CA GLU A 648 4.97 8.35 -3.52
C GLU A 648 5.63 9.52 -2.78
N LEU A 649 6.75 10.04 -3.30
CA LEU A 649 7.52 11.12 -2.65
C LEU A 649 6.88 12.48 -2.88
N MET A 650 6.71 13.24 -1.80
CA MET A 650 5.99 14.51 -1.85
C MET A 650 6.88 15.71 -2.18
N ASP A 651 6.48 16.47 -3.21
CA ASP A 651 7.06 17.79 -3.54
C ASP A 651 6.31 18.96 -2.85
N GLY A 652 5.08 18.70 -2.37
CA GLY A 652 4.18 19.71 -1.78
C GLY A 652 4.34 19.92 -0.26
N LEU A 653 5.35 19.32 0.38
CA LEU A 653 5.48 19.33 1.85
C LEU A 653 5.65 20.73 2.42
N LYS A 654 6.45 21.58 1.75
CA LYS A 654 6.68 22.98 2.16
C LYS A 654 5.37 23.76 2.27
N LEU A 655 4.49 23.64 1.27
CA LEU A 655 3.21 24.34 1.25
C LEU A 655 2.30 23.89 2.40
N CYS A 656 2.21 22.58 2.63
CA CYS A 656 1.40 21.99 3.68
C CYS A 656 1.89 22.40 5.07
N LEU A 657 3.19 22.23 5.34
CA LEU A 657 3.77 22.57 6.65
C LEU A 657 3.70 24.08 6.92
N THR A 658 3.99 24.93 5.92
CA THR A 658 3.83 26.40 6.07
C THR A 658 2.41 26.77 6.49
N SER A 659 1.41 26.17 5.83
CA SER A 659 0.00 26.44 6.14
C SER A 659 -0.40 25.95 7.54
N ALA A 660 0.12 24.79 7.95
CA ALA A 660 -0.10 24.25 9.28
C ALA A 660 0.57 25.10 10.38
N LEU A 661 1.79 25.60 10.15
CA LEU A 661 2.49 26.50 11.07
C LEU A 661 1.74 27.83 11.22
N LYS A 662 1.22 28.40 10.13
CA LYS A 662 0.33 29.57 10.18
C LYS A 662 -0.86 29.32 11.11
N LYS A 663 -1.57 28.21 10.90
CA LYS A 663 -2.74 27.89 11.71
C LYS A 663 -2.38 27.60 13.17
N TYR A 664 -1.25 26.95 13.42
CA TYR A 664 -0.77 26.73 14.78
C TYR A 664 -0.46 28.05 15.49
N HIS A 665 0.23 28.97 14.82
CA HIS A 665 0.52 30.30 15.37
C HIS A 665 -0.75 31.12 15.61
N GLU A 666 -1.74 31.05 14.71
CA GLU A 666 -3.05 31.69 14.89
C GLU A 666 -3.76 31.19 16.17
N VAL A 667 -3.68 29.89 16.46
CA VAL A 667 -4.37 29.26 17.60
C VAL A 667 -3.59 29.43 18.91
N ASN A 668 -2.27 29.36 18.88
CA ASN A 668 -1.43 29.29 20.09
C ASN A 668 -0.65 30.57 20.38
N HIS A 669 -0.64 31.54 19.46
CA HIS A 669 0.21 32.75 19.51
C HIS A 669 1.71 32.43 19.71
N ALA A 670 2.12 31.23 19.31
CA ALA A 670 3.48 30.72 19.38
C ALA A 670 3.68 29.66 18.30
N LEU A 671 4.93 29.41 17.91
CA LEU A 671 5.29 28.32 17.02
C LEU A 671 5.62 27.04 17.82
N PRO A 672 5.44 25.85 17.24
CA PRO A 672 5.78 24.61 17.95
C PRO A 672 7.30 24.48 18.11
N GLU A 673 7.75 24.11 19.30
CA GLU A 673 9.16 23.83 19.60
C GLU A 673 9.60 22.47 19.03
N ARG A 674 8.66 21.51 18.93
CA ARG A 674 8.91 20.18 18.38
C ARG A 674 7.84 19.78 17.39
N ILE A 675 8.25 19.17 16.29
CA ILE A 675 7.37 18.66 15.24
C ILE A 675 7.63 17.16 15.08
N PHE A 676 6.58 16.36 15.26
CA PHE A 676 6.61 14.91 15.06
C PHE A 676 5.81 14.56 13.80
N ILE A 677 6.46 13.93 12.82
CA ILE A 677 5.83 13.59 11.54
C ILE A 677 5.74 12.07 11.43
N PHE A 678 4.53 11.57 11.26
CA PHE A 678 4.26 10.16 11.00
C PHE A 678 3.85 9.98 9.53
N ARG A 679 4.70 9.31 8.75
CA ARG A 679 4.55 9.11 7.30
C ARG A 679 4.21 7.65 7.00
N ASP A 680 2.98 7.38 6.59
CA ASP A 680 2.54 6.05 6.09
C ASP A 680 2.98 5.87 4.62
N GLY A 681 2.82 4.70 4.00
CA GLY A 681 2.97 4.52 2.55
C GLY A 681 4.39 4.30 2.00
N VAL A 682 5.43 4.48 2.81
CA VAL A 682 6.83 4.40 2.35
C VAL A 682 7.42 2.99 2.52
N GLY A 683 7.93 2.43 1.43
CA GLY A 683 8.64 1.14 1.42
C GLY A 683 10.13 1.26 1.76
N ASP A 684 10.77 0.12 2.05
CA ASP A 684 12.19 0.09 2.49
C ASP A 684 13.17 0.70 1.50
N GLY A 685 12.92 0.54 0.20
CA GLY A 685 13.77 1.09 -0.86
C GLY A 685 13.75 2.63 -0.94
N GLN A 686 12.85 3.30 -0.21
CA GLN A 686 12.67 4.76 -0.26
C GLN A 686 13.06 5.45 1.05
N LEU A 687 13.47 4.70 2.09
CA LEU A 687 13.77 5.29 3.41
C LEU A 687 14.88 6.34 3.36
N ASN A 688 15.99 6.03 2.67
CA ASN A 688 17.08 6.99 2.49
C ASN A 688 16.65 8.20 1.66
N THR A 689 15.77 8.00 0.68
CA THR A 689 15.24 9.12 -0.12
C THR A 689 14.36 10.03 0.72
N VAL A 690 13.49 9.49 1.58
CA VAL A 690 12.71 10.31 2.52
C VAL A 690 13.62 11.06 3.48
N ALA A 691 14.64 10.38 4.02
CA ALA A 691 15.62 10.98 4.92
C ALA A 691 16.43 12.12 4.26
N GLY A 692 16.81 11.98 2.98
CA GLY A 692 17.62 12.99 2.29
C GLY A 692 16.81 14.06 1.54
N TYR A 693 15.53 13.83 1.23
CA TYR A 693 14.71 14.74 0.43
C TYR A 693 13.53 15.35 1.20
N GLU A 694 12.66 14.52 1.79
CA GLU A 694 11.48 15.05 2.49
C GLU A 694 11.86 15.73 3.80
N VAL A 695 12.80 15.16 4.57
CA VAL A 695 13.27 15.77 5.83
C VAL A 695 13.88 17.14 5.59
N GLU A 696 14.70 17.30 4.55
CA GLU A 696 15.32 18.60 4.23
C GLU A 696 14.29 19.63 3.76
N GLN A 697 13.29 19.23 2.96
CA GLN A 697 12.18 20.13 2.63
C GLN A 697 11.45 20.65 3.88
N LEU A 698 11.27 19.81 4.90
CA LEU A 698 10.60 20.17 6.15
C LEU A 698 11.47 21.11 7.00
N ARG A 699 12.78 20.87 7.06
CA ARG A 699 13.76 21.75 7.73
C ARG A 699 13.81 23.13 7.07
N GLU A 700 13.92 23.16 5.74
CA GLU A 700 13.87 24.40 4.97
C GLU A 700 12.53 25.14 5.17
N CYS A 701 11.41 24.43 5.27
CA CYS A 701 10.11 25.06 5.52
C CYS A 701 10.07 25.86 6.84
N ALA A 702 10.75 25.39 7.88
CA ALA A 702 10.78 26.07 9.17
C ALA A 702 11.51 27.42 9.09
N SER A 703 12.62 27.49 8.34
CA SER A 703 13.40 28.73 8.21
C SER A 703 12.64 29.85 7.49
N TYR A 704 11.72 29.53 6.58
CA TYR A 704 10.85 30.54 5.95
C TYR A 704 9.88 31.23 6.92
N PHE A 705 9.58 30.64 8.08
CA PHE A 705 8.53 31.13 8.97
C PHE A 705 9.04 32.03 10.11
N GLY A 706 10.24 31.76 10.62
CA GLY A 706 10.87 32.55 11.70
C GLY A 706 12.29 33.02 11.39
N GLY A 707 12.71 32.98 10.12
CA GLY A 707 14.09 33.24 9.72
C GLY A 707 15.06 32.23 10.33
N GLU A 708 16.34 32.60 10.45
CA GLU A 708 17.37 31.74 11.08
C GLU A 708 17.10 31.46 12.57
N SER A 709 16.23 32.26 13.21
CA SER A 709 15.93 32.16 14.65
C SER A 709 14.99 31.02 15.04
N TYR A 710 14.18 30.50 14.10
CA TYR A 710 13.25 29.41 14.37
C TYR A 710 13.74 28.08 13.77
N GLN A 711 14.26 27.23 14.65
CA GLN A 711 14.69 25.87 14.32
C GLN A 711 13.97 24.88 15.25
N PRO A 712 12.75 24.43 14.89
CA PRO A 712 12.03 23.45 15.70
C PRO A 712 12.77 22.12 15.65
N ARG A 713 12.73 21.38 16.76
CA ARG A 713 13.23 20.00 16.74
C ARG A 713 12.25 19.11 15.97
N LEU A 714 12.76 18.29 15.09
CA LEU A 714 12.04 17.46 14.15
C LEU A 714 12.30 15.97 14.42
N ALA A 715 11.23 15.20 14.47
CA ALA A 715 11.29 13.74 14.32
C ALA A 715 10.41 13.30 13.15
N VAL A 716 10.95 12.46 12.27
CA VAL A 716 10.23 11.85 11.14
C VAL A 716 10.23 10.35 11.31
N VAL A 717 9.03 9.78 11.43
CA VAL A 717 8.77 8.37 11.72
C VAL A 717 7.97 7.76 10.57
N ILE A 718 8.56 6.80 9.89
CA ILE A 718 7.89 6.02 8.85
C ILE A 718 7.03 4.95 9.51
N VAL A 719 5.76 4.87 9.10
CA VAL A 719 4.77 3.93 9.63
C VAL A 719 4.45 2.89 8.57
N GLN A 720 4.92 1.66 8.77
CA GLN A 720 4.69 0.55 7.86
C GLN A 720 3.65 -0.42 8.44
N LYS A 721 2.44 -0.40 7.86
CA LYS A 721 1.34 -1.33 8.22
C LYS A 721 1.25 -2.56 7.32
N ARG A 722 1.96 -2.63 6.20
CA ARG A 722 1.93 -3.81 5.29
C ARG A 722 3.22 -4.61 5.44
N ILE A 723 3.32 -5.37 6.53
CA ILE A 723 4.50 -6.13 6.93
C ILE A 723 4.18 -7.61 7.13
N ASN A 724 5.19 -8.47 6.94
CA ASN A 724 5.08 -9.92 7.14
C ASN A 724 5.35 -10.35 8.59
N THR A 725 5.97 -9.47 9.39
CA THR A 725 6.23 -9.72 10.81
C THR A 725 4.94 -9.99 11.58
N ARG A 726 4.96 -11.06 12.38
CA ARG A 726 3.92 -11.44 13.35
C ARG A 726 4.59 -11.67 14.69
N ILE A 727 3.92 -11.22 15.73
CA ILE A 727 4.32 -11.37 17.12
C ILE A 727 3.19 -12.13 17.81
N PHE A 728 3.54 -13.13 18.60
CA PHE A 728 2.63 -13.99 19.35
C PHE A 728 3.01 -13.91 20.82
N ALA A 729 2.07 -13.58 21.71
CA ALA A 729 2.34 -13.51 23.13
C ALA A 729 2.14 -14.88 23.78
N GLU A 730 3.04 -15.24 24.69
CA GLU A 730 2.96 -16.46 25.50
C GLU A 730 2.55 -16.09 26.93
N TYR A 731 1.25 -15.93 27.16
CA TYR A 731 0.71 -15.63 28.50
C TYR A 731 0.69 -16.86 29.41
N ASN A 732 0.41 -18.03 28.81
CA ASN A 732 0.47 -19.33 29.47
C ASN A 732 1.51 -20.18 28.74
N ARG A 733 2.27 -20.99 29.49
CA ARG A 733 3.34 -21.82 28.93
C ARG A 733 2.83 -22.72 27.81
N GLY A 734 3.43 -22.61 26.62
CA GLY A 734 3.05 -23.40 25.45
C GLY A 734 1.78 -22.94 24.73
N GLN A 735 1.12 -21.87 25.19
CA GLN A 735 -0.07 -21.30 24.53
C GLN A 735 0.23 -19.91 23.98
N LEU A 736 0.26 -19.82 22.65
CA LEU A 736 0.43 -18.58 21.92
C LEU A 736 -0.93 -17.93 21.62
N ASP A 737 -1.02 -16.65 21.94
CA ASP A 737 -2.18 -15.80 21.67
C ASP A 737 -1.74 -14.48 21.02
N ASN A 738 -2.70 -13.65 20.63
CA ASN A 738 -2.43 -12.31 20.16
C ASN A 738 -1.84 -11.46 21.30
N PRO A 739 -0.75 -10.72 21.06
CA PRO A 739 -0.31 -9.70 21.99
C PRO A 739 -1.39 -8.66 22.22
N ARG A 740 -1.52 -8.22 23.46
CA ARG A 740 -2.43 -7.15 23.86
C ARG A 740 -1.98 -5.79 23.27
N PRO A 741 -2.91 -4.85 23.06
CA PRO A 741 -2.59 -3.45 22.78
C PRO A 741 -1.52 -2.89 23.73
N GLY A 742 -0.54 -2.20 23.15
CA GLY A 742 0.61 -1.63 23.84
C GLY A 742 1.85 -2.53 23.85
N THR A 743 1.83 -3.72 23.24
CA THR A 743 3.04 -4.55 23.10
C THR A 743 4.04 -3.91 22.12
N ILE A 744 5.27 -3.70 22.60
CA ILE A 744 6.42 -3.17 21.88
C ILE A 744 7.49 -4.25 21.75
N LEU A 745 8.07 -4.38 20.55
CA LEU A 745 9.29 -5.14 20.30
C LEU A 745 10.28 -4.26 19.54
N ASP A 746 11.40 -3.91 20.18
CA ASP A 746 12.36 -2.91 19.71
C ASP A 746 13.82 -3.39 19.74
N HIS A 747 14.01 -4.71 19.70
CA HIS A 747 15.32 -5.37 19.60
C HIS A 747 15.18 -6.72 18.86
N THR A 748 16.31 -7.38 18.58
CA THR A 748 16.41 -8.72 17.98
C THR A 748 15.93 -8.81 16.52
N VAL A 749 14.68 -8.47 16.23
CA VAL A 749 14.07 -8.49 14.87
C VAL A 749 13.97 -7.10 14.23
N THR A 750 14.51 -6.10 14.91
CA THR A 750 14.72 -4.72 14.43
C THR A 750 15.92 -4.63 13.50
N ARG A 751 16.05 -3.50 12.80
CA ARG A 751 17.11 -3.32 11.79
C ARG A 751 18.39 -2.80 12.44
N ARG A 752 19.53 -3.34 12.00
CA ARG A 752 20.86 -2.91 12.46
C ARG A 752 21.23 -1.47 12.13
N GLU A 753 20.65 -0.89 11.08
CA GLU A 753 21.03 0.42 10.54
C GLU A 753 19.99 1.51 10.81
N TRP A 754 18.92 1.19 11.55
CA TRP A 754 17.82 2.11 11.79
C TRP A 754 17.37 2.07 13.25
N TYR A 755 16.98 3.22 13.77
CA TYR A 755 16.19 3.27 14.99
C TYR A 755 14.74 2.89 14.64
N ASP A 756 14.34 1.65 14.94
CA ASP A 756 13.01 1.14 14.66
C ASP A 756 12.40 0.30 15.80
N PHE A 757 11.08 0.14 15.78
CA PHE A 757 10.34 -0.69 16.72
C PHE A 757 9.00 -1.15 16.14
N PHE A 758 8.50 -2.28 16.63
CA PHE A 758 7.16 -2.78 16.34
C PHE A 758 6.22 -2.43 17.50
N LEU A 759 5.01 -1.96 17.16
CA LEU A 759 3.93 -1.72 18.13
C LEU A 759 2.67 -2.47 17.70
N VAL A 760 2.14 -3.28 18.60
CA VAL A 760 0.79 -3.82 18.52
C VAL A 760 -0.14 -2.85 19.23
N SER A 761 -0.82 -1.98 18.47
CA SER A 761 -1.76 -1.02 19.05
C SER A 761 -3.20 -1.51 19.06
N GLN A 762 -3.61 -2.32 18.09
CA GLN A 762 -5.00 -2.73 17.88
C GLN A 762 -5.28 -4.14 18.42
N HIS A 763 -6.44 -4.33 19.06
CA HIS A 763 -6.98 -5.65 19.37
C HIS A 763 -7.75 -6.25 18.18
N VAL A 764 -7.59 -7.55 17.93
CA VAL A 764 -8.34 -8.30 16.91
C VAL A 764 -9.12 -9.44 17.55
N ARG A 765 -10.40 -9.59 17.19
CA ARG A 765 -11.27 -10.65 17.75
C ARG A 765 -11.03 -12.02 17.13
N GLN A 766 -10.47 -12.07 15.93
CA GLN A 766 -10.28 -13.30 15.15
C GLN A 766 -9.00 -13.21 14.32
N GLY A 767 -8.34 -14.35 14.14
CA GLY A 767 -7.08 -14.45 13.42
C GLY A 767 -5.90 -13.91 14.23
N THR A 768 -4.82 -13.57 13.54
CA THR A 768 -3.59 -13.03 14.14
C THR A 768 -3.50 -11.52 13.92
N VAL A 769 -3.15 -10.78 14.97
CA VAL A 769 -2.85 -9.35 14.88
C VAL A 769 -1.58 -9.11 14.07
N SER A 770 -1.59 -8.06 13.26
CA SER A 770 -0.39 -7.62 12.55
C SER A 770 0.15 -6.36 13.24
N PRO A 771 1.39 -6.39 13.77
CA PRO A 771 1.99 -5.18 14.33
C PRO A 771 2.13 -4.09 13.27
N THR A 772 2.44 -2.89 13.74
CA THR A 772 2.85 -1.76 12.91
C THR A 772 4.31 -1.47 13.19
N HIS A 773 5.10 -1.31 12.12
CA HIS A 773 6.53 -1.07 12.21
C HIS A 773 6.81 0.44 12.08
N TYR A 774 7.53 0.99 13.04
CA TYR A 774 7.88 2.41 13.14
C TYR A 774 9.38 2.56 12.94
N ILE A 775 9.80 3.30 11.92
CA ILE A 775 11.21 3.54 11.59
C ILE A 775 11.48 5.04 11.72
N VAL A 776 12.29 5.43 12.68
CA VAL A 776 12.68 6.82 12.91
C VAL A 776 13.82 7.16 11.96
N VAL A 777 13.51 7.90 10.89
CA VAL A 777 14.48 8.22 9.83
C VAL A 777 15.25 9.52 10.09
N ALA A 778 14.70 10.38 10.94
CA ALA A 778 15.36 11.57 11.47
C ALA A 778 14.80 11.87 12.87
N ASP A 779 15.67 12.24 13.82
CA ASP A 779 15.27 12.67 15.16
C ASP A 779 16.35 13.56 15.79
N ASP A 780 16.02 14.83 16.02
CA ASP A 780 16.82 15.77 16.83
C ASP A 780 16.03 16.29 18.05
N THR A 781 14.92 15.63 18.40
CA THR A 781 14.04 16.03 19.50
C THR A 781 14.67 15.84 20.88
N GLY A 782 15.64 14.92 20.98
CA GLY A 782 16.27 14.50 22.23
C GLY A 782 15.38 13.61 23.08
N LEU A 783 14.30 13.06 22.53
CA LEU A 783 13.45 12.11 23.24
C LEU A 783 14.14 10.76 23.41
N LYS A 784 13.99 10.18 24.60
CA LYS A 784 14.34 8.77 24.82
C LYS A 784 13.40 7.87 24.01
N PRO A 785 13.84 6.67 23.61
CA PRO A 785 13.01 5.74 22.85
C PRO A 785 11.66 5.43 23.49
N ASP A 786 11.62 5.30 24.82
CA ASP A 786 10.37 5.12 25.57
C ASP A 786 9.35 6.25 25.33
N HIS A 787 9.79 7.49 25.17
CA HIS A 787 8.90 8.62 24.93
C HIS A 787 8.34 8.58 23.50
N MET A 788 9.16 8.24 22.51
CA MET A 788 8.71 8.08 21.12
C MET A 788 7.70 6.92 20.98
N GLN A 789 7.99 5.78 21.62
CA GLN A 789 7.12 4.60 21.63
C GLN A 789 5.78 4.92 22.31
N ARG A 790 5.80 5.58 23.47
CA ARG A 790 4.57 5.98 24.19
C ARG A 790 3.77 7.04 23.44
N LEU A 791 4.44 8.03 22.84
CA LEU A 791 3.75 9.02 22.00
C LEU A 791 3.05 8.33 20.83
N SER A 792 3.74 7.44 20.12
CA SER A 792 3.18 6.65 19.02
C SER A 792 1.94 5.86 19.46
N TYR A 793 2.00 5.21 20.63
CA TYR A 793 0.86 4.45 21.18
C TYR A 793 -0.31 5.36 21.59
N LYS A 794 -0.06 6.46 22.31
CA LYS A 794 -1.09 7.44 22.71
C LYS A 794 -1.82 8.00 21.48
N LEU A 795 -1.10 8.32 20.42
CA LEU A 795 -1.70 8.83 19.17
C LEU A 795 -2.64 7.82 18.50
N THR A 796 -2.48 6.50 18.73
CA THR A 796 -3.44 5.51 18.19
C THR A 796 -4.81 5.53 18.85
N HIS A 797 -4.95 6.21 20.00
CA HIS A 797 -6.22 6.35 20.71
C HIS A 797 -7.04 7.55 20.20
N LEU A 798 -6.46 8.46 19.42
CA LEU A 798 -7.08 9.76 19.07
C LEU A 798 -7.86 9.76 17.74
N TYR A 799 -8.20 8.58 17.18
CA TYR A 799 -8.98 8.48 15.95
C TYR A 799 -10.49 8.44 16.24
N TYR A 800 -11.18 9.56 16.01
CA TYR A 800 -12.55 9.79 16.47
C TYR A 800 -13.65 8.92 15.86
N ASN A 801 -13.39 8.29 14.72
CA ASN A 801 -14.34 7.34 14.12
C ASN A 801 -14.30 5.94 14.80
N TRP A 802 -13.39 5.70 15.74
CA TRP A 802 -13.26 4.44 16.46
C TRP A 802 -12.97 4.70 17.94
N PRO A 803 -13.91 4.43 18.87
CA PRO A 803 -13.70 4.62 20.31
C PRO A 803 -12.88 3.45 20.90
N GLY A 804 -11.64 3.35 20.44
CA GLY A 804 -10.64 2.36 20.80
C GLY A 804 -9.33 2.69 20.10
N THR A 805 -8.31 1.86 20.27
CA THR A 805 -7.06 2.02 19.51
C THR A 805 -7.20 1.59 18.05
N VAL A 806 -6.53 2.33 17.16
CA VAL A 806 -6.35 1.97 15.75
C VAL A 806 -4.93 1.51 15.46
N ARG A 807 -4.73 0.91 14.28
CA ARG A 807 -3.46 0.28 13.90
C ARG A 807 -2.29 1.26 13.71
N VAL A 808 -2.58 2.48 13.28
CA VAL A 808 -1.60 3.54 13.01
C VAL A 808 -1.97 4.78 13.83
N PRO A 809 -1.06 5.74 14.06
CA PRO A 809 -1.39 6.98 14.74
C PRO A 809 -2.59 7.68 14.09
N ALA A 810 -3.48 8.27 14.90
CA ALA A 810 -4.62 9.04 14.42
C ALA A 810 -4.29 10.02 13.29
N PRO A 811 -3.20 10.82 13.34
CA PRO A 811 -2.83 11.71 12.23
C PRO A 811 -2.62 10.97 10.90
N CYS A 812 -1.95 9.81 10.88
CA CYS A 812 -1.83 8.99 9.66
C CYS A 812 -3.18 8.48 9.17
N GLN A 813 -4.03 8.03 10.09
CA GLN A 813 -5.37 7.53 9.74
C GLN A 813 -6.27 8.65 9.19
N TYR A 814 -6.14 9.88 9.70
CA TYR A 814 -6.80 11.06 9.16
C TYR A 814 -6.27 11.45 7.79
N ALA A 815 -4.94 11.49 7.61
CA ALA A 815 -4.31 11.76 6.32
C ALA A 815 -4.75 10.74 5.24
N HIS A 816 -4.79 9.46 5.60
CA HIS A 816 -5.32 8.41 4.73
C HIS A 816 -6.77 8.67 4.32
N LYS A 817 -7.65 9.01 5.29
CA LYS A 817 -9.07 9.29 5.02
C LYS A 817 -9.28 10.51 4.13
N LEU A 818 -8.51 11.56 4.36
CA LEU A 818 -8.50 12.76 3.53
C LEU A 818 -8.06 12.43 2.10
N ALA A 819 -6.88 11.82 1.95
CA ALA A 819 -6.31 11.48 0.65
C ALA A 819 -7.23 10.53 -0.14
N TYR A 820 -7.82 9.55 0.55
CA TYR A 820 -8.78 8.61 -0.02
C TYR A 820 -10.05 9.31 -0.51
N LEU A 821 -10.68 10.15 0.32
CA LEU A 821 -11.89 10.88 -0.08
C LEU A 821 -11.61 11.79 -1.28
N VAL A 822 -10.48 12.50 -1.27
CA VAL A 822 -10.13 13.43 -2.33
C VAL A 822 -9.75 12.68 -3.60
N GLY A 823 -8.93 11.64 -3.50
CA GLY A 823 -8.46 10.84 -4.62
C GLY A 823 -9.54 9.99 -5.27
N GLN A 824 -10.51 9.48 -4.51
CA GLN A 824 -11.55 8.58 -5.04
C GLN A 824 -12.86 9.30 -5.41
N SER A 825 -13.20 10.42 -4.75
CA SER A 825 -14.53 11.03 -4.90
C SER A 825 -14.52 12.50 -5.33
N ILE A 826 -13.59 13.31 -4.85
CA ILE A 826 -13.63 14.78 -5.10
C ILE A 826 -12.81 15.15 -6.35
N HIS A 827 -11.63 14.56 -6.51
CA HIS A 827 -10.64 14.80 -7.59
C HIS A 827 -10.23 16.27 -7.78
N LYS A 828 -10.43 17.11 -6.76
CA LYS A 828 -10.07 18.53 -6.67
C LYS A 828 -9.67 18.87 -5.24
N ASP A 829 -8.93 19.96 -5.05
CA ASP A 829 -8.60 20.46 -3.72
C ASP A 829 -9.87 20.90 -2.97
N PRO A 830 -10.10 20.40 -1.75
CA PRO A 830 -11.17 20.90 -0.89
C PRO A 830 -10.98 22.37 -0.51
N SER A 831 -12.07 23.08 -0.22
CA SER A 831 -12.03 24.45 0.29
C SER A 831 -11.26 24.54 1.60
N LEU A 832 -10.49 25.63 1.75
CA LEU A 832 -9.75 25.93 2.97
C LEU A 832 -10.68 26.25 4.16
N ASP A 833 -11.95 26.58 3.91
CA ASP A 833 -12.96 26.82 4.96
C ASP A 833 -13.27 25.57 5.79
N LEU A 834 -12.93 24.39 5.27
CA LEU A 834 -13.09 23.11 5.96
C LEU A 834 -11.77 22.61 6.56
N ALA A 835 -10.65 23.28 6.31
CA ALA A 835 -9.32 22.75 6.59
C ALA A 835 -9.06 22.52 8.08
N ASP A 836 -9.71 23.27 8.97
CA ASP A 836 -9.59 23.14 10.43
C ASP A 836 -10.59 22.14 11.05
N ARG A 837 -11.26 21.33 10.22
CA ARG A 837 -12.24 20.33 10.65
C ARG A 837 -11.93 18.96 10.09
N LEU A 838 -12.44 17.94 10.76
CA LEU A 838 -12.39 16.55 10.30
C LEU A 838 -13.53 16.25 9.30
N PHE A 839 -13.77 17.13 8.32
CA PHE A 839 -14.89 17.06 7.37
C PHE A 839 -14.90 15.77 6.52
N PHE A 840 -13.72 15.16 6.35
CA PHE A 840 -13.45 13.98 5.54
C PHE A 840 -13.78 12.65 6.24
N LEU A 841 -14.25 12.68 7.50
CA LEU A 841 -14.57 11.46 8.26
C LEU A 841 -15.76 10.66 7.77
#